data_AF-A0A0S4J7Z7-F1
#
_entry.id   AF-A0A0S4J7Z7-F1
#
_cell.length_a   1.000
_cell.length_b   1.000
_cell.length_c   1.000
_cell.angle_alpha   90.00
_cell.angle_beta   90.00
_cell.angle_gamma   90.00
#
_symmetry.space_group_name_H-M   'P 1'
#
loop_
_entity.id
_entity.type
_entity.pdbx_description
1 polymer ?
#
loop_
_entity_poly.entity_id
_entity_poly.type
_entity_poly.pdbx_seq_one_letter_code
_entity_poly.pdbx_strand_id
1 'polypeptide(L)'
;MGCGASKDFNTYRRTAGPNPPPLSPEEIAAISKRRPNARNALLRYLGELNKALAEEIHKGVDGTMSAAGYSFENAAPDALPRIGLAVSGGGWRAMTAAIALTDELSRAGLLDTIEVVAGLSGGSWFVQNWALGGTHKNVFHASQQQPWAYGGRFDPTVHRYEGLIHMLSEKVVHRSAQVPRQLEMFGKFAEFVTGSDLTFFRVLLLSSGGKSMISRYAAFLDQQLLLWQTVEERKQNLFLQNDASAKAVLDGTFPVLAVASIDTVSSDQQTPNAQVGKSKNVWAEFSTLGTRNRNIEYGKTQPITRVQVVMDDKKAPLTAGKLMGVCGSAFAFDAQQLLNALPSGLARVAKLLGVDDDESDVVIKKTLTETHIGLPKQSATGTVAPKGHSAPELDDVLFGHLRDAGLDFNIPFPLVLKQSSGRSLDIVIALDAGFQAKGATELATAVDNGYIEIENETVASLKQDFEGGERVRIFSPPKDPTTGFYKGPIIIYVVALNCTKSWKITYTRDEVNACTSLVRNIVHASLIPKLTRCIQNYAVDQLKNAKKITPERHAEWDAALNGEASPLGGSGVVLEGDSGEADGFRALTQAALTRLLKEPLKTFHFNPLDVVHSVEHELLSLIPKELHAAAIQRIAELVARADEKQVITFSLSSNPMSEVDKALLGSKWVRLSHGGKEGEGPYELVDETLFDYALAVNSIFELISFVEKDSHCPSAASVNAALSSVLNREANHIQPLPEKAPRVLSRITITDPSWRFVYSYASMLASAPNAGNLELQKKLVAQLTNEATKFLHSQERAAGTLGGGTLDVIAALTDSEYVRFDVRDKVRKQLGLSVVIESFCFLTVGDASCVANENLQSLWGRYIGADDHGRFAYIVLEAVLFCARGVRCSKLISALLPKAKIFIDSHAHDSSKKSLLSLALFCSSFQNDGNRDLLQKGGITGNDANPAQHCTLLDACSVGNHNAVEMILDELVTGPPPIEAVKVSIEKKFPKCIEALITDDEVTLEFLQQAQQLLQSAAEGGAFEAKLSHLNAAIAQR
;
A
#
# COMPACT_ATOMS: atom_id res chain seq x y z
N MET A 1 22.84 -12.78 -11.27
CA MET A 1 24.02 -13.61 -10.95
C MET A 1 23.55 -15.05 -10.89
N GLY A 2 23.96 -15.88 -11.84
CA GLY A 2 23.64 -17.31 -11.86
C GLY A 2 24.89 -18.05 -12.34
N CYS A 3 25.68 -18.56 -11.40
CA CYS A 3 26.87 -19.33 -11.73
C CYS A 3 26.42 -20.78 -12.00
N GLY A 4 26.46 -21.19 -13.26
CA GLY A 4 26.29 -22.58 -13.65
C GLY A 4 27.27 -23.48 -12.89
N ALA A 5 26.72 -24.47 -12.20
CA ALA A 5 27.45 -25.43 -11.39
C ALA A 5 28.47 -26.23 -12.22
N SER A 6 29.71 -26.32 -11.71
CA SER A 6 30.68 -27.35 -12.09
C SER A 6 30.20 -28.70 -11.53
N LYS A 7 30.12 -29.71 -12.39
CA LYS A 7 29.69 -31.09 -12.08
C LYS A 7 30.59 -31.82 -11.08
N ASP A 8 31.78 -31.30 -10.78
CA ASP A 8 32.78 -31.97 -9.94
C ASP A 8 32.55 -31.81 -8.43
N PHE A 9 31.52 -31.07 -8.00
CA PHE A 9 31.25 -30.80 -6.58
C PHE A 9 30.27 -31.78 -5.90
N ASN A 10 29.63 -32.69 -6.63
CA ASN A 10 28.70 -33.67 -6.04
C ASN A 10 29.39 -34.68 -5.09
N THR A 11 30.72 -34.75 -5.09
CA THR A 11 31.51 -35.65 -4.23
C THR A 11 31.79 -35.10 -2.83
N TYR A 12 31.55 -33.79 -2.57
CA TYR A 12 31.69 -33.15 -1.25
C TYR A 12 30.33 -32.78 -0.63
N ARG A 13 29.27 -33.57 -0.88
CA ARG A 13 28.03 -33.54 -0.07
C ARG A 13 28.34 -34.04 1.34
N ARG A 14 29.01 -33.23 2.16
CA ARG A 14 29.07 -33.48 3.60
C ARG A 14 27.74 -33.04 4.18
N THR A 15 26.92 -34.03 4.53
CA THR A 15 25.77 -33.88 5.43
C THR A 15 26.14 -32.94 6.56
N ALA A 16 25.24 -32.02 6.94
CA ALA A 16 25.40 -31.24 8.17
C ALA A 16 25.94 -32.16 9.28
N GLY A 17 26.99 -31.73 10.00
CA GLY A 17 27.63 -32.57 11.01
C GLY A 17 26.57 -33.15 11.96
N PRO A 18 26.77 -34.38 12.50
CA PRO A 18 25.77 -35.06 13.30
C PRO A 18 25.32 -34.28 14.56
N ASN A 19 26.12 -33.29 14.97
CA ASN A 19 25.83 -32.46 16.13
C ASN A 19 25.40 -31.06 15.67
N PRO A 20 24.13 -30.66 15.92
CA PRO A 20 23.71 -29.30 15.67
C PRO A 20 24.49 -28.32 16.56
N PRO A 21 24.75 -27.09 16.11
CA PRO A 21 25.48 -26.12 16.90
C PRO A 21 24.73 -25.78 18.19
N PRO A 22 25.42 -25.63 19.34
CA PRO A 22 24.78 -25.29 20.60
C PRO A 22 24.22 -23.86 20.56
N LEU A 23 23.06 -23.65 21.17
CA LEU A 23 22.50 -22.32 21.40
C LEU A 23 23.24 -21.62 22.54
N SER A 24 23.30 -20.29 22.55
CA SER A 24 23.89 -19.56 23.69
C SER A 24 23.01 -19.72 24.94
N PRO A 25 23.59 -19.61 26.14
CA PRO A 25 22.83 -19.70 27.39
C PRO A 25 21.64 -18.73 27.46
N GLU A 26 21.80 -17.51 26.93
CA GLU A 26 20.76 -16.48 26.90
C GLU A 26 19.59 -16.88 26.00
N GLU A 27 19.88 -17.49 24.85
CA GLU A 27 18.84 -17.99 23.95
C GLU A 27 18.12 -19.21 24.52
N ILE A 28 18.86 -20.13 25.15
CA ILE A 28 18.24 -21.24 25.87
C ILE A 28 17.32 -20.70 26.97
N ALA A 29 17.74 -19.68 27.71
CA ALA A 29 16.91 -19.04 28.74
C ALA A 29 15.66 -18.37 28.16
N ALA A 30 15.80 -17.62 27.06
CA ALA A 30 14.69 -16.96 26.38
C ALA A 30 13.65 -17.98 25.85
N ILE A 31 14.11 -19.02 25.15
CA ILE A 31 13.24 -20.09 24.66
C ILE A 31 12.57 -20.83 25.83
N SER A 32 13.32 -21.13 26.89
CA SER A 32 12.79 -21.82 28.07
C SER A 32 11.66 -21.03 28.76
N LYS A 33 11.71 -19.70 28.73
CA LYS A 33 10.64 -18.84 29.22
C LYS A 33 9.50 -18.64 28.21
N ARG A 34 9.80 -18.60 26.91
CA ARG A 34 8.79 -18.47 25.85
C ARG A 34 7.94 -19.74 25.69
N ARG A 35 8.55 -20.92 25.85
CA ARG A 35 7.89 -22.20 25.58
C ARG A 35 6.61 -22.42 26.40
N PRO A 36 6.56 -22.18 27.72
CA PRO A 36 5.32 -22.28 28.48
C PRO A 36 4.20 -21.38 27.94
N ASN A 37 4.51 -20.14 27.54
CA ASN A 37 3.56 -19.20 26.95
C ASN A 37 3.02 -19.71 25.61
N ALA A 38 3.91 -20.15 24.72
CA ALA A 38 3.54 -20.72 23.42
C ALA A 38 2.67 -21.97 23.58
N ARG A 39 3.02 -22.84 24.53
CA ARG A 39 2.26 -24.04 24.85
C ARG A 39 0.85 -23.73 25.38
N ASN A 40 0.74 -22.78 26.31
CA ASN A 40 -0.55 -22.34 26.83
C ASN A 40 -1.42 -21.71 25.75
N ALA A 41 -0.82 -20.93 24.84
CA ALA A 41 -1.51 -20.40 23.68
C ALA A 41 -2.01 -21.50 22.74
N LEU A 42 -1.19 -22.52 22.45
CA LEU A 42 -1.60 -23.68 21.64
C LEU A 42 -2.73 -24.46 22.29
N LEU A 43 -2.67 -24.71 23.60
CA LEU A 43 -3.73 -25.41 24.33
C LEU A 43 -5.04 -24.64 24.30
N ARG A 44 -5.00 -23.32 24.50
CA ARG A 44 -6.18 -22.47 24.41
C ARG A 44 -6.77 -22.49 22.99
N TYR A 45 -5.92 -22.32 21.97
CA TYR A 45 -6.32 -22.37 20.58
C TYR A 45 -6.96 -23.72 20.20
N LEU A 46 -6.33 -24.83 20.59
CA LEU A 46 -6.88 -26.17 20.39
C LEU A 46 -8.14 -26.40 21.23
N GLY A 47 -8.26 -25.84 22.43
CA GLY A 47 -9.43 -25.95 23.28
C GLY A 47 -10.67 -25.29 22.68
N GLU A 48 -10.48 -24.18 21.98
CA GLU A 48 -11.53 -23.48 21.23
C GLU A 48 -12.02 -24.31 20.02
N LEU A 49 -11.13 -25.07 19.38
CA LEU A 49 -11.45 -25.89 18.19
C LEU A 49 -11.93 -27.31 18.52
N ASN A 50 -11.25 -27.96 19.46
CA ASN A 50 -11.46 -29.35 19.87
C ASN A 50 -11.07 -29.52 21.35
N LYS A 51 -12.02 -29.17 22.22
CA LYS A 51 -11.88 -29.28 23.68
C LYS A 51 -11.40 -30.65 24.15
N ALA A 52 -11.90 -31.73 23.55
CA ALA A 52 -11.54 -33.10 23.94
C ALA A 52 -10.07 -33.43 23.64
N LEU A 53 -9.55 -32.99 22.48
CA LEU A 53 -8.13 -33.14 22.15
C LEU A 53 -7.26 -32.31 23.11
N ALA A 54 -7.64 -31.07 23.39
CA ALA A 54 -6.89 -30.20 24.30
C ALA A 54 -6.82 -30.75 25.73
N GLU A 55 -7.94 -31.27 26.26
CA GLU A 55 -7.99 -31.94 27.57
C GLU A 55 -7.08 -33.18 27.62
N GLU A 56 -7.05 -33.98 26.55
CA GLU A 56 -6.21 -35.18 26.51
C GLU A 56 -4.72 -34.85 26.40
N ILE A 57 -4.38 -33.83 25.61
CA ILE A 57 -3.01 -33.29 25.58
C ILE A 57 -2.65 -32.83 26.99
N HIS A 58 -3.52 -32.07 27.67
CA HIS A 58 -3.26 -31.56 29.02
C HIS A 58 -2.97 -32.69 30.03
N LYS A 59 -3.83 -33.72 30.08
CA LYS A 59 -3.61 -34.92 30.92
C LYS A 59 -2.29 -35.61 30.61
N GLY A 60 -1.94 -35.66 29.32
CA GLY A 60 -0.71 -36.26 28.85
C GLY A 60 0.54 -35.54 29.37
N VAL A 61 0.52 -34.21 29.53
CA VAL A 61 1.75 -33.47 29.86
C VAL A 61 2.02 -33.36 31.37
N ASP A 62 0.99 -33.38 32.21
CA ASP A 62 1.14 -33.22 33.67
C ASP A 62 1.96 -34.33 34.35
N GLY A 63 2.09 -35.51 33.71
CA GLY A 63 2.86 -36.63 34.26
C GLY A 63 4.38 -36.59 34.04
N THR A 64 4.89 -35.73 33.13
CA THR A 64 6.31 -35.79 32.69
C THR A 64 7.13 -34.54 33.01
N MET A 65 6.52 -33.45 33.46
CA MET A 65 7.25 -32.24 33.84
C MET A 65 7.61 -32.23 35.32
N SER A 66 8.55 -33.09 35.74
CA SER A 66 9.25 -32.83 37.00
C SER A 66 10.07 -31.54 36.82
N ALA A 67 10.03 -30.62 37.79
CA ALA A 67 10.73 -29.34 37.76
C ALA A 67 12.28 -29.45 37.66
N ALA A 68 12.83 -30.66 37.61
CA ALA A 68 14.26 -30.91 37.50
C ALA A 68 14.71 -30.98 36.03
N GLY A 69 15.06 -29.81 35.47
CA GLY A 69 15.99 -29.67 34.34
C GLY A 69 15.50 -30.21 32.99
N TYR A 70 14.77 -29.36 32.24
CA TYR A 70 14.50 -29.61 30.82
C TYR A 70 15.81 -29.56 30.03
N SER A 71 16.36 -30.72 29.68
CA SER A 71 17.52 -30.84 28.78
C SER A 71 17.05 -30.62 27.35
N PHE A 72 17.47 -29.51 26.73
CA PHE A 72 17.10 -29.14 25.36
C PHE A 72 17.54 -30.16 24.30
N GLU A 73 18.56 -30.97 24.63
CA GLU A 73 19.17 -31.93 23.70
C GLU A 73 18.55 -33.34 23.78
N ASN A 74 17.94 -33.72 24.91
CA ASN A 74 17.47 -35.10 25.16
C ASN A 74 16.02 -35.21 25.66
N ALA A 75 15.26 -34.12 25.74
CA ALA A 75 13.84 -34.20 26.11
C ALA A 75 13.06 -34.95 25.02
N ALA A 76 12.21 -35.89 25.43
CA ALA A 76 11.20 -36.47 24.54
C ALA A 76 10.38 -35.34 23.90
N PRO A 77 10.00 -35.46 22.61
CA PRO A 77 9.23 -34.43 21.93
C PRO A 77 7.98 -34.08 22.75
N ASP A 78 7.76 -32.77 22.92
CA ASP A 78 6.56 -32.26 23.58
C ASP A 78 5.33 -32.67 22.75
N ALA A 79 4.20 -32.89 23.40
CA ALA A 79 2.95 -33.25 22.73
C ALA A 79 2.44 -32.12 21.82
N LEU A 80 2.92 -30.89 22.03
CA LEU A 80 2.59 -29.73 21.21
C LEU A 80 3.80 -29.30 20.35
N PRO A 81 3.58 -28.86 19.11
CA PRO A 81 4.69 -28.50 18.23
C PRO A 81 5.38 -27.21 18.69
N ARG A 82 6.66 -27.09 18.38
CA ARG A 82 7.45 -25.85 18.42
C ARG A 82 7.37 -25.17 17.06
N ILE A 83 6.81 -23.96 17.02
CA ILE A 83 6.49 -23.27 15.77
C ILE A 83 7.45 -22.10 15.57
N GLY A 84 8.04 -22.00 14.37
CA GLY A 84 8.81 -20.83 13.94
C GLY A 84 8.26 -20.19 12.68
N LEU A 85 8.67 -18.94 12.47
CA LEU A 85 8.35 -18.13 11.30
C LEU A 85 9.64 -17.73 10.58
N ALA A 86 9.75 -18.00 9.29
CA ALA A 86 10.84 -17.59 8.43
C ALA A 86 10.33 -16.64 7.35
N VAL A 87 10.83 -15.42 7.33
CA VAL A 87 10.39 -14.35 6.44
C VAL A 87 11.46 -14.08 5.38
N SER A 88 11.06 -14.16 4.12
CA SER A 88 11.96 -13.96 2.99
C SER A 88 12.50 -12.54 2.84
N GLY A 89 13.43 -12.39 1.91
CA GLY A 89 13.76 -11.10 1.32
C GLY A 89 12.76 -10.63 0.27
N GLY A 90 13.01 -9.43 -0.26
CA GLY A 90 12.10 -8.73 -1.17
C GLY A 90 11.77 -7.29 -0.78
N GLY A 91 12.63 -6.65 0.01
CA GLY A 91 12.49 -5.27 0.49
C GLY A 91 11.16 -4.94 1.16
N TRP A 92 10.59 -3.77 0.85
CA TRP A 92 9.38 -3.27 1.49
C TRP A 92 8.17 -4.14 1.25
N ARG A 93 8.13 -4.85 0.12
CA ARG A 93 7.10 -5.85 -0.16
C ARG A 93 7.17 -7.01 0.84
N ALA A 94 8.34 -7.58 1.06
CA ALA A 94 8.52 -8.67 2.01
C ALA A 94 8.22 -8.21 3.45
N MET A 95 8.62 -7.00 3.79
CA MET A 95 8.27 -6.38 5.08
C MET A 95 6.75 -6.24 5.23
N THR A 96 6.06 -5.69 4.22
CA THR A 96 4.60 -5.50 4.21
C THR A 96 3.85 -6.83 4.32
N ALA A 97 4.29 -7.86 3.59
CA ALA A 97 3.71 -9.20 3.69
C ALA A 97 3.91 -9.80 5.08
N ALA A 98 5.08 -9.60 5.69
CA ALA A 98 5.37 -10.12 7.02
C ALA A 98 4.51 -9.46 8.11
N ILE A 99 4.30 -8.14 8.03
CA ILE A 99 3.41 -7.39 8.92
C ILE A 99 1.99 -7.96 8.83
N ALA A 100 1.44 -8.03 7.61
CA ALA A 100 0.09 -8.53 7.36
C ALA A 100 -0.11 -9.99 7.80
N LEU A 101 0.89 -10.86 7.56
CA LEU A 101 0.86 -12.24 8.03
C LEU A 101 0.85 -12.30 9.57
N THR A 102 1.67 -11.48 10.22
CA THR A 102 1.78 -11.43 11.68
C THR A 102 0.50 -10.90 12.32
N ASP A 103 -0.13 -9.90 11.71
CA ASP A 103 -1.43 -9.38 12.14
C ASP A 103 -2.51 -10.44 12.08
N GLU A 104 -2.58 -11.19 10.99
CA GLU A 104 -3.61 -12.22 10.82
C GLU A 104 -3.37 -13.42 11.76
N LEU A 105 -2.11 -13.82 11.98
CA LEU A 105 -1.77 -14.80 13.00
C LEU A 105 -2.07 -14.29 14.42
N SER A 106 -1.87 -13.00 14.70
CA SER A 106 -2.23 -12.38 15.98
C SER A 106 -3.75 -12.41 16.17
N ARG A 107 -4.51 -12.00 15.16
CA ARG A 107 -5.98 -12.00 15.16
C ARG A 107 -6.54 -13.40 15.44
N ALA A 108 -5.94 -14.44 14.84
CA ALA A 108 -6.31 -15.84 15.08
C ALA A 108 -5.79 -16.42 16.40
N GLY A 109 -5.00 -15.67 17.17
CA GLY A 109 -4.37 -16.12 18.41
C GLY A 109 -3.22 -17.12 18.24
N LEU A 110 -2.77 -17.33 17.01
CA LEU A 110 -1.68 -18.22 16.66
C LEU A 110 -0.30 -17.56 16.79
N LEU A 111 -0.19 -16.23 16.77
CA LEU A 111 1.10 -15.56 16.93
C LEU A 111 1.75 -15.85 18.29
N ASP A 112 0.95 -15.98 19.34
CA ASP A 112 1.42 -16.34 20.69
C ASP A 112 2.10 -17.71 20.73
N THR A 113 1.80 -18.58 19.75
CA THR A 113 2.36 -19.94 19.64
C THR A 113 3.75 -19.98 19.01
N ILE A 114 4.19 -18.88 18.39
CA ILE A 114 5.48 -18.79 17.71
C ILE A 114 6.59 -18.57 18.73
N GLU A 115 7.66 -19.38 18.63
CA GLU A 115 8.85 -19.30 19.48
C GLU A 115 10.00 -18.53 18.85
N VAL A 116 10.14 -18.60 17.53
CA VAL A 116 11.25 -18.01 16.78
C VAL A 116 10.73 -17.32 15.53
N VAL A 117 11.21 -16.10 15.28
CA VAL A 117 10.96 -15.37 14.04
C VAL A 117 12.32 -15.01 13.42
N ALA A 118 12.53 -15.47 12.19
CA ALA A 118 13.73 -15.21 11.43
C ALA A 118 13.41 -14.38 10.17
N GLY A 119 14.28 -13.44 9.82
CA GLY A 119 14.14 -12.62 8.61
C GLY A 119 15.46 -12.39 7.88
N LEU A 120 15.42 -12.19 6.57
CA LEU A 120 16.56 -11.69 5.80
C LEU A 120 16.11 -10.57 4.85
N SER A 121 17.02 -9.70 4.39
CA SER A 121 16.68 -8.57 3.51
C SER A 121 15.45 -7.81 3.99
N GLY A 122 14.41 -7.64 3.16
CA GLY A 122 13.13 -7.05 3.56
C GLY A 122 12.47 -7.67 4.79
N GLY A 123 12.54 -9.00 4.96
CA GLY A 123 12.08 -9.67 6.18
C GLY A 123 12.89 -9.30 7.42
N SER A 124 14.18 -8.98 7.26
CA SER A 124 15.00 -8.45 8.36
C SER A 124 14.51 -7.07 8.80
N TRP A 125 13.97 -6.25 7.90
CA TRP A 125 13.44 -4.92 8.24
C TRP A 125 12.21 -5.05 9.13
N PHE A 126 11.35 -6.03 8.84
CA PHE A 126 10.21 -6.39 9.69
C PHE A 126 10.67 -6.82 11.09
N VAL A 127 11.58 -7.80 11.17
CA VAL A 127 12.05 -8.34 12.45
C VAL A 127 12.74 -7.27 13.30
N GLN A 128 13.58 -6.44 12.68
CA GLN A 128 14.31 -5.38 13.38
C GLN A 128 13.37 -4.28 13.88
N ASN A 129 12.38 -3.85 13.09
CA ASN A 129 11.37 -2.89 13.54
C ASN A 129 10.48 -3.44 14.65
N TRP A 130 10.08 -4.71 14.58
CA TRP A 130 9.34 -5.34 15.66
C TRP A 130 10.19 -5.37 16.94
N ALA A 131 11.48 -5.69 16.83
CA ALA A 131 12.40 -5.57 17.95
C ALA A 131 12.41 -4.13 18.49
N LEU A 132 12.61 -3.12 17.64
CA LEU A 132 12.72 -1.72 18.06
C LEU A 132 11.46 -1.15 18.75
N GLY A 133 10.25 -1.58 18.36
CA GLY A 133 9.00 -1.11 18.96
C GLY A 133 8.83 -1.46 20.45
N GLY A 134 9.61 -2.43 20.96
CA GLY A 134 9.50 -2.88 22.35
C GLY A 134 8.09 -3.42 22.65
N THR A 135 7.63 -3.35 23.89
CA THR A 135 6.29 -3.82 24.29
C THR A 135 5.19 -2.76 24.27
N HIS A 136 5.54 -1.50 23.97
CA HIS A 136 4.68 -0.34 24.23
C HIS A 136 4.18 0.39 22.98
N LYS A 137 4.81 0.21 21.81
CA LYS A 137 4.41 0.88 20.58
C LYS A 137 4.77 0.04 19.37
N ASN A 138 3.79 -0.30 18.56
CA ASN A 138 4.04 -0.96 17.30
C ASN A 138 4.28 0.10 16.23
N VAL A 139 5.50 0.18 15.68
CA VAL A 139 5.87 1.21 14.68
C VAL A 139 5.07 1.12 13.37
N PHE A 140 4.46 -0.02 13.09
CA PHE A 140 3.65 -0.23 11.89
C PHE A 140 2.19 0.18 12.07
N HIS A 141 1.73 0.26 13.33
CA HIS A 141 0.36 0.60 13.68
C HIS A 141 0.30 1.95 14.39
N ALA A 142 -0.71 2.77 14.11
CA ALA A 142 -0.89 4.05 14.80
C ALA A 142 -1.31 3.93 16.29
N SER A 143 -1.26 2.73 16.87
CA SER A 143 -1.85 2.40 18.16
C SER A 143 -0.83 2.37 19.30
N GLN A 144 -1.28 2.81 20.48
CA GLN A 144 -0.52 2.63 21.74
C GLN A 144 -0.53 1.17 22.23
N GLN A 145 -1.45 0.35 21.74
CA GLN A 145 -1.46 -1.09 22.04
C GLN A 145 -0.55 -1.83 21.07
N GLN A 146 0.24 -2.76 21.61
CA GLN A 146 1.11 -3.63 20.83
C GLN A 146 0.35 -4.93 20.48
N PRO A 147 -0.19 -5.09 19.25
CA PRO A 147 -0.98 -6.28 18.89
C PRO A 147 -0.14 -7.57 18.84
N TRP A 148 1.18 -7.47 18.94
CA TRP A 148 2.10 -8.60 18.78
C TRP A 148 2.85 -8.99 20.07
N ALA A 149 2.60 -8.30 21.18
CA ALA A 149 3.04 -8.78 22.50
C ALA A 149 2.19 -9.99 22.89
N TYR A 150 2.76 -10.89 23.70
CA TYR A 150 2.02 -12.06 24.17
C TYR A 150 0.68 -11.66 24.82
N GLY A 151 -0.42 -12.25 24.35
CA GLY A 151 -1.77 -11.94 24.81
C GLY A 151 -2.41 -10.70 24.17
N GLY A 152 -1.66 -9.93 23.38
CA GLY A 152 -2.20 -8.93 22.48
C GLY A 152 -2.94 -9.57 21.31
N ARG A 153 -3.89 -8.83 20.73
CA ARG A 153 -4.62 -9.24 19.53
C ARG A 153 -4.67 -8.09 18.55
N PHE A 154 -4.36 -8.40 17.30
CA PHE A 154 -4.59 -7.48 16.21
C PHE A 154 -6.11 -7.33 15.99
N ASP A 155 -6.54 -6.07 16.02
CA ASP A 155 -7.90 -5.63 15.74
C ASP A 155 -7.84 -4.58 14.62
N PRO A 156 -8.36 -4.86 13.41
CA PRO A 156 -8.29 -3.93 12.29
C PRO A 156 -9.05 -2.61 12.52
N THR A 157 -9.92 -2.54 13.52
CA THR A 157 -10.64 -1.30 13.87
C THR A 157 -9.77 -0.34 14.67
N VAL A 158 -8.82 -0.87 15.45
CA VAL A 158 -7.90 -0.11 16.32
C VAL A 158 -6.53 0.04 15.68
N HIS A 159 -6.03 -1.03 15.07
CA HIS A 159 -4.67 -1.15 14.55
C HIS A 159 -4.68 -0.83 13.06
N ARG A 160 -4.61 0.46 12.73
CA ARG A 160 -4.48 0.94 11.35
C ARG A 160 -3.03 0.97 10.92
N TYR A 161 -2.78 0.74 9.63
CA TYR A 161 -1.46 0.75 9.02
C TYR A 161 -0.84 2.15 8.85
N GLU A 162 -1.29 3.18 9.56
CA GLU A 162 -0.77 4.55 9.33
C GLU A 162 0.74 4.64 9.58
N GLY A 163 1.27 3.84 10.51
CA GLY A 163 2.71 3.72 10.74
C GLY A 163 3.46 3.25 9.49
N LEU A 164 2.97 2.16 8.90
CA LEU A 164 3.50 1.60 7.66
C LEU A 164 3.25 2.51 6.44
N ILE A 165 2.06 3.09 6.30
CA ILE A 165 1.68 4.00 5.22
C ILE A 165 2.60 5.22 5.23
N HIS A 166 2.78 5.86 6.38
CA HIS A 166 3.64 7.03 6.47
C HIS A 166 5.11 6.63 6.25
N MET A 167 5.60 5.51 6.80
CA MET A 167 6.95 4.99 6.51
C MET A 167 7.19 4.82 5.00
N LEU A 168 6.22 4.22 4.29
CA LEU A 168 6.32 3.96 2.85
C LEU A 168 5.85 5.14 1.97
N SER A 169 5.39 6.23 2.56
CA SER A 169 4.88 7.37 1.79
C SER A 169 6.00 8.03 0.99
N GLU A 170 5.67 8.50 -0.20
CA GLU A 170 6.62 9.23 -1.05
C GLU A 170 7.25 10.43 -0.30
N LYS A 171 6.45 11.15 0.49
CA LYS A 171 6.90 12.29 1.30
C LYS A 171 8.01 11.90 2.29
N VAL A 172 7.83 10.81 3.04
CA VAL A 172 8.78 10.34 4.05
C VAL A 172 10.01 9.71 3.41
N VAL A 173 9.83 8.99 2.30
CA VAL A 173 10.96 8.46 1.52
C VAL A 173 11.83 9.60 0.99
N HIS A 174 11.27 10.63 0.36
CA HIS A 174 12.04 11.79 -0.11
C HIS A 174 12.68 12.58 1.03
N ARG A 175 11.97 12.74 2.16
CA ARG A 175 12.50 13.43 3.35
C ARG A 175 13.75 12.73 3.90
N SER A 176 13.66 11.43 4.13
CA SER A 176 14.77 10.62 4.66
C SER A 176 15.92 10.47 3.66
N ALA A 177 15.65 10.69 2.38
CA ALA A 177 16.66 10.74 1.34
C ALA A 177 17.42 12.08 1.28
N GLN A 178 16.92 13.14 1.94
CA GLN A 178 17.49 14.49 1.89
C GLN A 178 17.78 15.00 0.48
N VAL A 179 16.93 14.66 -0.50
CA VAL A 179 17.11 15.02 -1.90
C VAL A 179 17.14 16.56 -2.05
N PRO A 180 18.25 17.16 -2.54
CA PRO A 180 18.26 18.59 -2.83
C PRO A 180 17.21 18.92 -3.90
N ARG A 181 16.36 19.93 -3.64
CA ARG A 181 15.22 20.32 -4.50
C ARG A 181 15.61 20.57 -5.97
N GLN A 182 16.84 21.03 -6.20
CA GLN A 182 17.38 21.28 -7.55
C GLN A 182 17.54 20.00 -8.40
N LEU A 183 17.63 18.83 -7.76
CA LEU A 183 17.81 17.54 -8.42
C LEU A 183 16.49 16.79 -8.65
N GLU A 184 15.37 17.32 -8.12
CA GLU A 184 14.04 16.73 -8.30
C GLU A 184 13.61 16.73 -9.78
N MET A 185 13.90 17.82 -10.52
CA MET A 185 13.64 17.89 -11.96
C MET A 185 14.43 16.85 -12.77
N PHE A 186 15.68 16.59 -12.40
CA PHE A 186 16.51 15.57 -13.04
C PHE A 186 15.98 14.17 -12.77
N GLY A 187 15.48 13.96 -11.56
CA GLY A 187 14.75 12.78 -11.22
C GLY A 187 13.61 12.53 -12.21
N LYS A 188 12.66 13.46 -12.29
CA LYS A 188 11.48 13.35 -13.16
C LYS A 188 11.89 13.14 -14.63
N PHE A 189 12.96 13.79 -15.07
CA PHE A 189 13.55 13.58 -16.39
C PHE A 189 14.12 12.16 -16.59
N ALA A 190 14.87 11.63 -15.64
CA ALA A 190 15.45 10.29 -15.73
C ALA A 190 14.36 9.19 -15.71
N GLU A 191 13.32 9.38 -14.91
CA GLU A 191 12.14 8.51 -14.89
C GLU A 191 11.38 8.55 -16.23
N PHE A 192 11.19 9.75 -16.81
CA PHE A 192 10.63 9.92 -18.15
C PHE A 192 11.47 9.20 -19.22
N VAL A 193 12.80 9.27 -19.14
CA VAL A 193 13.71 8.65 -20.13
C VAL A 193 13.80 7.13 -19.96
N THR A 194 13.73 6.61 -18.74
CA THR A 194 13.96 5.18 -18.45
C THR A 194 12.67 4.38 -18.31
N GLY A 195 11.51 5.03 -18.21
CA GLY A 195 10.22 4.37 -17.93
C GLY A 195 10.21 3.59 -16.60
N SER A 196 11.19 3.85 -15.74
CA SER A 196 11.45 3.12 -14.52
C SER A 196 11.37 4.10 -13.35
N ASP A 197 10.67 3.70 -12.28
CA ASP A 197 10.69 4.43 -11.02
C ASP A 197 12.11 4.41 -10.46
N LEU A 198 12.86 5.48 -10.75
CA LEU A 198 14.22 5.71 -10.27
C LEU A 198 14.23 6.39 -8.89
N THR A 199 13.10 6.48 -8.19
CA THR A 199 13.03 7.15 -6.88
C THR A 199 14.03 6.54 -5.91
N PHE A 200 14.22 5.22 -5.95
CA PHE A 200 15.25 4.55 -5.16
C PHE A 200 16.68 4.96 -5.50
N PHE A 201 16.97 5.16 -6.78
CA PHE A 201 18.26 5.65 -7.23
C PHE A 201 18.51 7.09 -6.79
N ARG A 202 17.48 7.94 -6.89
CA ARG A 202 17.53 9.32 -6.38
C ARG A 202 17.83 9.29 -4.88
N VAL A 203 17.13 8.45 -4.13
CA VAL A 203 17.30 8.33 -2.69
C VAL A 203 18.72 7.93 -2.32
N LEU A 204 19.28 6.91 -2.97
CA LEU A 204 20.63 6.44 -2.66
C LEU A 204 21.72 7.42 -3.10
N LEU A 205 21.62 8.00 -4.29
CA LEU A 205 22.64 8.92 -4.82
C LEU A 205 22.68 10.24 -4.05
N LEU A 206 21.53 10.67 -3.50
CA LEU A 206 21.37 11.98 -2.90
C LEU A 206 21.38 11.97 -1.37
N SER A 207 21.23 10.80 -0.75
CA SER A 207 21.35 10.67 0.71
C SER A 207 22.74 11.06 1.19
N SER A 208 22.78 12.00 2.14
CA SER A 208 23.98 12.45 2.84
C SER A 208 24.32 11.48 3.99
N GLY A 209 24.79 10.27 3.64
CA GLY A 209 24.94 9.19 4.63
C GLY A 209 26.31 8.53 4.73
N GLY A 210 27.24 8.85 3.84
CA GLY A 210 28.55 8.21 3.81
C GLY A 210 29.15 8.13 2.40
N LYS A 211 30.33 7.52 2.28
CA LYS A 211 31.04 7.36 1.00
C LYS A 211 30.46 6.19 0.19
N SER A 212 30.06 5.09 0.83
CA SER A 212 29.43 3.93 0.17
C SER A 212 27.91 4.07 -0.05
N MET A 213 27.34 3.34 -1.03
CA MET A 213 25.87 3.28 -1.19
C MET A 213 25.20 2.53 -0.04
N ILE A 214 25.88 1.55 0.59
CA ILE A 214 25.35 0.85 1.77
C ILE A 214 25.25 1.82 2.95
N SER A 215 26.26 2.67 3.19
CA SER A 215 26.20 3.67 4.27
C SER A 215 25.17 4.75 4.00
N ARG A 216 24.99 5.18 2.75
CA ARG A 216 23.88 6.05 2.32
C ARG A 216 22.52 5.40 2.53
N TYR A 217 22.38 4.12 2.17
CA TYR A 217 21.15 3.36 2.39
C TYR A 217 20.84 3.17 3.88
N ALA A 218 21.85 2.83 4.66
CA ALA A 218 21.77 2.71 6.11
C ALA A 218 21.34 4.02 6.77
N ALA A 219 21.92 5.16 6.34
CA ALA A 219 21.53 6.47 6.84
C ALA A 219 20.09 6.82 6.45
N PHE A 220 19.66 6.49 5.24
CA PHE A 220 18.27 6.61 4.81
C PHE A 220 17.34 5.78 5.71
N LEU A 221 17.70 4.52 6.00
CA LEU A 221 16.92 3.66 6.87
C LEU A 221 16.90 4.18 8.31
N ASP A 222 18.04 4.62 8.86
CA ASP A 222 18.09 5.26 10.18
C ASP A 222 17.16 6.49 10.21
N GLN A 223 17.10 7.32 9.16
CA GLN A 223 16.19 8.46 9.13
C GLN A 223 14.72 8.03 9.02
N GLN A 224 14.41 7.11 8.12
CA GLN A 224 13.07 6.54 7.90
C GLN A 224 12.45 5.96 9.18
N LEU A 225 13.20 5.11 9.88
CA LEU A 225 12.73 4.37 11.05
C LEU A 225 12.54 5.28 12.25
N LEU A 226 13.36 6.32 12.35
CA LEU A 226 13.45 7.16 13.53
C LEU A 226 12.59 8.43 13.45
N LEU A 227 11.89 8.68 12.33
CA LEU A 227 10.97 9.83 12.20
C LEU A 227 9.87 9.87 13.27
N TRP A 228 9.47 8.71 13.78
CA TRP A 228 8.43 8.57 14.79
C TRP A 228 8.93 8.65 16.24
N GLN A 229 10.24 8.78 16.42
CA GLN A 229 10.90 8.77 17.72
C GLN A 229 11.44 10.17 18.06
N THR A 230 11.29 10.55 19.32
CA THR A 230 11.93 11.75 19.88
C THR A 230 13.45 11.65 19.75
N VAL A 231 14.17 12.78 19.76
CA VAL A 231 15.65 12.79 19.66
C VAL A 231 16.29 11.93 20.76
N GLU A 232 15.67 11.89 21.94
CA GLU A 232 16.11 11.12 23.10
C GLU A 232 15.90 9.62 22.91
N GLU A 233 14.72 9.19 22.45
CA GLU A 233 14.46 7.78 22.08
C GLU A 233 15.41 7.32 20.97
N ARG A 234 15.66 8.19 19.99
CA ARG A 234 16.63 7.93 18.92
C ARG A 234 18.03 7.67 19.44
N LYS A 235 18.46 8.29 20.55
CA LYS A 235 19.79 8.05 21.14
C LYS A 235 19.86 6.73 21.89
N GLN A 236 18.73 6.23 22.40
CA GLN A 236 18.65 4.98 23.18
C GLN A 236 18.42 3.75 22.29
N ASN A 237 17.72 3.91 21.17
CA ASN A 237 17.30 2.81 20.27
C ASN A 237 18.29 2.47 19.15
N LEU A 238 19.55 2.93 19.25
CA LEU A 238 20.58 2.73 18.21
C LEU A 238 21.14 1.31 18.17
N PHE A 239 20.55 0.32 18.84
CA PHE A 239 21.03 -1.05 18.82
C PHE A 239 19.89 -2.05 18.70
N LEU A 240 20.13 -3.17 18.00
CA LEU A 240 19.30 -4.37 18.11
C LEU A 240 19.28 -4.99 19.51
N GLN A 241 20.26 -4.60 20.33
CA GLN A 241 20.29 -4.81 21.77
C GLN A 241 19.58 -3.68 22.50
N ASN A 242 18.42 -3.24 22.01
CA ASN A 242 17.55 -2.42 22.83
C ASN A 242 17.22 -3.24 24.09
N ASP A 243 17.63 -2.74 25.26
CA ASP A 243 17.44 -3.43 26.53
C ASP A 243 15.98 -3.82 26.75
N ALA A 244 15.02 -3.02 26.28
CA ALA A 244 13.60 -3.33 26.39
C ALA A 244 13.22 -4.57 25.57
N SER A 245 13.75 -4.70 24.36
CA SER A 245 13.45 -5.79 23.42
C SER A 245 14.19 -7.06 23.81
N ALA A 246 15.46 -6.93 24.18
CA ALA A 246 16.25 -8.03 24.74
C ALA A 246 15.59 -8.55 26.02
N LYS A 247 15.14 -7.66 26.91
CA LYS A 247 14.37 -8.03 28.11
C LYS A 247 13.04 -8.70 27.74
N ALA A 248 12.27 -8.17 26.80
CA ALA A 248 10.99 -8.76 26.40
C ALA A 248 11.15 -10.18 25.79
N VAL A 249 12.21 -10.41 25.01
CA VAL A 249 12.59 -11.75 24.51
C VAL A 249 13.07 -12.64 25.66
N LEU A 250 13.94 -12.12 26.53
CA LEU A 250 14.41 -12.83 27.72
C LEU A 250 13.30 -13.12 28.71
N ASP A 251 12.17 -12.42 28.70
CA ASP A 251 11.00 -12.66 29.54
C ASP A 251 9.94 -13.53 28.82
N GLY A 252 10.21 -13.97 27.59
CA GLY A 252 9.29 -14.81 26.80
C GLY A 252 8.04 -14.07 26.31
N THR A 253 8.01 -12.74 26.40
CA THR A 253 6.93 -11.88 25.89
C THR A 253 6.94 -11.84 24.37
N PHE A 254 8.13 -11.86 23.77
CA PHE A 254 8.35 -11.99 22.34
C PHE A 254 9.03 -13.31 21.96
N PRO A 255 8.87 -13.76 20.71
CA PRO A 255 9.70 -14.84 20.16
C PRO A 255 11.17 -14.41 20.07
N VAL A 256 12.07 -15.38 19.94
CA VAL A 256 13.48 -15.09 19.60
C VAL A 256 13.51 -14.50 18.18
N LEU A 257 14.07 -13.30 18.07
CA LEU A 257 14.17 -12.55 16.82
C LEU A 257 15.58 -12.70 16.25
N ALA A 258 15.70 -13.24 15.03
CA ALA A 258 16.98 -13.46 14.36
C ALA A 258 16.97 -12.90 12.93
N VAL A 259 18.08 -12.30 12.50
CA VAL A 259 18.27 -11.87 11.12
C VAL A 259 19.60 -12.36 10.56
N ALA A 260 19.62 -12.59 9.25
CA ALA A 260 20.77 -13.16 8.55
C ALA A 260 21.43 -12.16 7.60
N SER A 261 22.77 -12.20 7.57
CA SER A 261 23.58 -11.78 6.42
C SER A 261 24.57 -12.88 6.07
N ILE A 262 25.18 -12.78 4.89
CA ILE A 262 26.21 -13.73 4.44
C ILE A 262 27.57 -13.07 4.52
N ASP A 263 28.54 -13.80 5.05
CA ASP A 263 29.95 -13.42 5.04
C ASP A 263 30.63 -14.03 3.81
N THR A 264 31.15 -13.19 2.92
CA THR A 264 32.07 -13.63 1.86
C THR A 264 33.49 -13.46 2.33
N VAL A 265 34.14 -14.56 2.70
CA VAL A 265 35.59 -14.62 2.89
C VAL A 265 36.26 -14.17 1.59
N SER A 266 37.03 -13.08 1.65
CA SER A 266 37.77 -12.57 0.49
C SER A 266 38.85 -13.57 0.08
N SER A 267 38.95 -13.82 -1.22
CA SER A 267 40.02 -14.65 -1.79
C SER A 267 41.36 -13.93 -1.61
N ASP A 268 42.12 -14.28 -0.57
CA ASP A 268 43.56 -14.06 -0.63
C ASP A 268 44.13 -14.91 -1.76
N GLN A 269 45.18 -14.40 -2.42
CA GLN A 269 45.81 -14.94 -3.64
C GLN A 269 46.31 -16.40 -3.54
N GLN A 270 46.21 -17.03 -2.37
CA GLN A 270 46.54 -18.44 -2.14
C GLN A 270 45.33 -19.38 -2.14
N THR A 271 44.10 -18.86 -2.23
CA THR A 271 42.90 -19.68 -2.35
C THR A 271 42.91 -20.36 -3.74
N PRO A 272 42.96 -21.70 -3.85
CA PRO A 272 43.04 -22.38 -5.14
C PRO A 272 41.95 -21.89 -6.10
N ASN A 273 42.24 -21.68 -7.39
CA ASN A 273 41.28 -21.16 -8.39
C ASN A 273 39.92 -21.93 -8.42
N ALA A 274 39.89 -23.17 -7.92
CA ALA A 274 38.65 -23.94 -7.77
C ALA A 274 37.72 -23.46 -6.63
N GLN A 275 38.17 -22.58 -5.74
CA GLN A 275 37.45 -22.05 -4.57
C GLN A 275 37.11 -20.56 -4.68
N VAL A 276 37.76 -19.82 -5.59
CA VAL A 276 37.46 -18.41 -5.86
C VAL A 276 36.03 -18.27 -6.42
N GLY A 277 35.19 -17.46 -5.76
CA GLY A 277 33.79 -17.22 -6.14
C GLY A 277 32.76 -18.17 -5.50
N LYS A 278 33.18 -19.08 -4.61
CA LYS A 278 32.27 -19.97 -3.88
C LYS A 278 32.04 -19.45 -2.45
N SER A 279 31.05 -18.56 -2.26
CA SER A 279 30.59 -18.14 -0.93
C SER A 279 29.88 -19.30 -0.23
N LYS A 280 30.59 -20.33 0.19
CA LYS A 280 29.95 -21.49 0.81
C LYS A 280 29.85 -21.28 2.32
N ASN A 281 28.67 -20.83 2.73
CA ASN A 281 28.01 -21.18 3.98
C ASN A 281 28.51 -20.52 5.28
N VAL A 282 29.06 -19.30 5.23
CA VAL A 282 29.31 -18.51 6.43
C VAL A 282 28.17 -17.51 6.61
N TRP A 283 27.31 -17.79 7.59
CA TRP A 283 26.15 -16.98 7.92
C TRP A 283 26.43 -16.20 9.20
N ALA A 284 26.28 -14.87 9.12
CA ALA A 284 26.26 -14.03 10.30
C ALA A 284 24.81 -13.88 10.76
N GLU A 285 24.56 -14.36 11.97
CA GLU A 285 23.27 -14.26 12.62
C GLU A 285 23.31 -13.13 13.64
N PHE A 286 22.37 -12.19 13.52
CA PHE A 286 22.15 -11.14 14.49
C PHE A 286 20.84 -11.38 15.21
N SER A 287 20.88 -11.40 16.54
CA SER A 287 19.68 -11.53 17.37
C SER A 287 19.68 -10.49 18.48
N THR A 288 18.53 -10.30 19.12
CA THR A 288 18.42 -9.46 20.33
C THR A 288 19.28 -9.97 21.50
N LEU A 289 19.75 -11.22 21.43
CA LEU A 289 20.56 -11.89 22.45
C LEU A 289 22.05 -11.95 22.10
N GLY A 290 22.46 -11.30 21.00
CA GLY A 290 23.85 -11.27 20.55
C GLY A 290 24.01 -11.66 19.09
N THR A 291 25.25 -11.54 18.60
CA THR A 291 25.63 -11.90 17.23
C THR A 291 26.46 -13.18 17.23
N ARG A 292 26.23 -14.05 16.25
CA ARG A 292 26.98 -15.31 16.07
C ARG A 292 27.47 -15.39 14.64
N ASN A 293 28.75 -15.75 14.47
CA ASN A 293 29.23 -16.21 13.17
C ASN A 293 29.09 -17.74 13.11
N ARG A 294 28.50 -18.23 12.03
CA ARG A 294 28.32 -19.67 11.80
C ARG A 294 29.04 -20.06 10.53
N ASN A 295 30.14 -20.78 10.70
CA ASN A 295 30.71 -21.55 9.61
C ASN A 295 30.07 -22.95 9.60
N ILE A 296 29.15 -23.16 8.67
CA ILE A 296 28.39 -24.42 8.54
C ILE A 296 29.31 -25.59 8.18
N GLU A 297 30.46 -25.33 7.53
CA GLU A 297 31.39 -26.37 7.10
C GLU A 297 32.14 -27.03 8.28
N TYR A 298 32.36 -26.29 9.38
CA TYR A 298 33.14 -26.77 10.54
C TYR A 298 32.31 -27.01 11.80
N GLY A 299 31.02 -26.70 11.80
CA GLY A 299 30.12 -26.90 12.95
C GLY A 299 30.48 -26.09 14.21
N LYS A 300 31.46 -25.18 14.13
CA LYS A 300 31.88 -24.31 15.24
C LYS A 300 31.10 -23.01 15.19
N THR A 301 30.39 -22.72 16.28
CA THR A 301 29.76 -21.41 16.50
C THR A 301 30.68 -20.58 17.39
N GLN A 302 31.06 -19.39 16.94
CA GLN A 302 31.82 -18.46 17.76
C GLN A 302 30.90 -17.28 18.16
N PRO A 303 30.73 -17.02 19.47
CA PRO A 303 30.01 -15.83 19.92
C PRO A 303 30.82 -14.58 19.55
N ILE A 304 30.15 -13.60 18.95
CA ILE A 304 30.77 -12.30 18.67
C ILE A 304 30.41 -11.35 19.82
N THR A 305 31.37 -11.11 20.71
CA THR A 305 31.14 -10.28 21.91
C THR A 305 31.14 -8.78 21.61
N ARG A 306 31.77 -8.34 20.51
CA ARG A 306 31.73 -6.96 20.02
C ARG A 306 31.77 -6.91 18.50
N VAL A 307 30.65 -6.55 17.89
CA VAL A 307 30.56 -6.23 16.46
C VAL A 307 30.87 -4.74 16.29
N GLN A 308 32.02 -4.39 15.70
CA GLN A 308 32.27 -3.05 15.20
C GLN A 308 32.14 -3.08 13.68
N VAL A 309 31.21 -2.29 13.16
CA VAL A 309 31.08 -2.10 11.72
C VAL A 309 31.92 -0.90 11.32
N VAL A 310 32.91 -1.13 10.45
CA VAL A 310 33.68 -0.07 9.83
C VAL A 310 32.98 0.27 8.51
N MET A 311 32.18 1.34 8.53
CA MET A 311 31.68 1.99 7.31
C MET A 311 32.45 3.30 7.14
N ASP A 312 33.08 3.48 5.97
CA ASP A 312 33.76 4.73 5.59
C ASP A 312 34.87 5.20 6.57
N ASP A 313 35.78 4.29 6.95
CA ASP A 313 36.94 4.49 7.85
C ASP A 313 36.62 4.95 9.29
N LYS A 314 35.33 5.12 9.63
CA LYS A 314 34.90 5.53 10.97
C LYS A 314 34.39 4.32 11.75
N LYS A 315 35.03 4.05 12.88
CA LYS A 315 34.53 3.08 13.88
C LYS A 315 33.33 3.70 14.59
N ALA A 316 32.14 3.30 14.19
CA ALA A 316 30.89 3.70 14.82
C ALA A 316 30.13 2.46 15.31
N PRO A 317 29.29 2.59 16.36
CA PRO A 317 28.39 1.51 16.74
C PRO A 317 27.48 1.10 15.57
N LEU A 318 27.13 -0.19 15.54
CA LEU A 318 26.19 -0.76 14.59
C LEU A 318 24.77 -0.35 14.96
N THR A 319 24.20 0.56 14.17
CA THR A 319 22.81 1.00 14.30
C THR A 319 21.86 -0.03 13.69
N ALA A 320 20.58 0.01 14.09
CA ALA A 320 19.56 -0.83 13.47
C ALA A 320 19.43 -0.50 11.97
N GLY A 321 19.41 0.76 11.55
CA GLY A 321 19.39 1.13 10.13
C GLY A 321 20.66 0.69 9.39
N LYS A 322 21.84 0.70 10.02
CA LYS A 322 23.05 0.09 9.45
C LYS A 322 22.93 -1.40 9.27
N LEU A 323 22.41 -2.14 10.26
CA LEU A 323 22.23 -3.57 10.06
C LEU A 323 21.15 -3.87 9.02
N MET A 324 20.04 -3.14 9.00
CA MET A 324 19.02 -3.23 7.95
C MET A 324 19.60 -2.93 6.56
N GLY A 325 20.52 -1.96 6.47
CA GLY A 325 21.25 -1.64 5.25
C GLY A 325 22.21 -2.76 4.80
N VAL A 326 22.91 -3.40 5.74
CA VAL A 326 23.76 -4.59 5.46
C VAL A 326 22.90 -5.77 5.04
N CYS A 327 21.87 -6.10 5.82
CA CYS A 327 20.95 -7.20 5.55
C CYS A 327 20.15 -6.98 4.26
N GLY A 328 19.91 -5.74 3.85
CA GLY A 328 19.21 -5.35 2.62
C GLY A 328 20.13 -4.83 1.51
N SER A 329 21.44 -5.09 1.58
CA SER A 329 22.43 -4.56 0.64
C SER A 329 22.29 -5.05 -0.80
N ALA A 330 21.44 -6.05 -1.09
CA ALA A 330 21.09 -6.42 -2.46
C ALA A 330 20.52 -5.22 -3.23
N PHE A 331 19.82 -4.31 -2.55
CA PHE A 331 19.34 -3.07 -3.13
C PHE A 331 20.48 -2.15 -3.60
N ALA A 332 21.57 -2.05 -2.84
CA ALA A 332 22.73 -1.28 -3.26
C ALA A 332 23.42 -1.90 -4.50
N PHE A 333 23.37 -3.23 -4.64
CA PHE A 333 23.91 -3.94 -5.80
C PHE A 333 23.03 -3.79 -7.05
N ASP A 334 21.71 -3.89 -6.93
CA ASP A 334 20.78 -3.62 -8.03
C ASP A 334 20.93 -2.17 -8.54
N ALA A 335 21.20 -1.24 -7.62
CA ALA A 335 21.53 0.14 -7.97
C ALA A 335 22.76 0.23 -8.88
N GLN A 336 23.81 -0.54 -8.59
CA GLN A 336 25.00 -0.53 -9.43
C GLN A 336 24.75 -1.11 -10.82
N GLN A 337 24.03 -2.23 -10.93
CA GLN A 337 23.78 -2.86 -12.23
C GLN A 337 23.01 -1.94 -13.17
N LEU A 338 22.01 -1.21 -12.66
CA LEU A 338 21.29 -0.26 -13.48
C LEU A 338 22.20 0.90 -13.91
N LEU A 339 23.03 1.44 -13.02
CA LEU A 339 23.99 2.51 -13.37
C LEU A 339 24.93 2.07 -14.50
N ASN A 340 25.41 0.82 -14.44
CA ASN A 340 26.27 0.24 -15.48
C ASN A 340 25.51 -0.02 -16.80
N ALA A 341 24.19 -0.20 -16.74
CA ALA A 341 23.33 -0.39 -17.90
C ALA A 341 22.84 0.94 -18.52
N LEU A 342 23.03 2.09 -17.85
CA LEU A 342 22.63 3.38 -18.38
C LEU A 342 23.46 3.73 -19.64
N PRO A 343 22.82 4.23 -20.71
CA PRO A 343 23.53 4.69 -21.91
C PRO A 343 24.61 5.73 -21.56
N SER A 344 25.73 5.70 -22.29
CA SER A 344 26.90 6.58 -22.07
C SER A 344 26.60 8.08 -22.00
N GLY A 345 25.45 8.53 -22.54
CA GLY A 345 24.96 9.90 -22.38
C GLY A 345 24.56 10.26 -20.94
N LEU A 346 23.95 9.33 -20.18
CA LEU A 346 23.60 9.53 -18.77
C LEU A 346 24.83 9.49 -17.86
N ALA A 347 25.84 8.68 -18.20
CA ALA A 347 27.14 8.71 -17.53
C ALA A 347 27.82 10.08 -17.64
N ARG A 348 27.68 10.78 -18.78
CA ARG A 348 28.16 12.18 -18.92
C ARG A 348 27.38 13.18 -18.07
N VAL A 349 26.08 12.93 -17.81
CA VAL A 349 25.27 13.77 -16.91
C VAL A 349 25.70 13.54 -15.46
N ALA A 350 25.95 12.30 -15.05
CA ALA A 350 26.53 12.00 -13.73
C ALA A 350 27.89 12.71 -13.55
N LYS A 351 28.73 12.70 -14.59
CA LYS A 351 30.00 13.45 -14.64
C LYS A 351 29.82 14.97 -14.53
N LEU A 352 28.79 15.53 -15.17
CA LEU A 352 28.45 16.95 -15.07
C LEU A 352 28.02 17.36 -13.65
N LEU A 353 27.49 16.42 -12.87
CA LEU A 353 27.04 16.63 -11.49
C LEU A 353 28.17 16.50 -10.45
N GLY A 354 29.43 16.50 -10.89
CA GLY A 354 30.60 16.46 -10.00
C GLY A 354 30.94 15.07 -9.49
N VAL A 355 30.41 14.01 -10.11
CA VAL A 355 30.90 12.65 -9.88
C VAL A 355 32.10 12.46 -10.81
N ASP A 356 33.28 12.90 -10.37
CA ASP A 356 34.52 12.84 -11.17
C ASP A 356 34.87 11.39 -11.57
N ASP A 357 35.51 11.20 -12.73
CA ASP A 357 35.87 9.86 -13.25
C ASP A 357 36.81 9.09 -12.29
N ASP A 358 37.63 9.77 -11.49
CA ASP A 358 38.54 9.13 -10.50
C ASP A 358 37.84 8.78 -9.18
N GLU A 359 36.82 9.54 -8.74
CA GLU A 359 36.05 9.20 -7.54
C GLU A 359 34.87 8.29 -7.85
N SER A 360 34.22 8.40 -9.02
CA SER A 360 33.13 7.49 -9.41
C SER A 360 33.61 6.04 -9.53
N ASP A 361 34.77 5.81 -10.17
CA ASP A 361 35.29 4.44 -10.35
C ASP A 361 35.84 3.85 -9.03
N VAL A 362 36.31 4.69 -8.09
CA VAL A 362 36.77 4.27 -6.75
C VAL A 362 35.62 4.14 -5.74
N VAL A 363 34.64 5.04 -5.76
CA VAL A 363 33.46 5.05 -4.86
C VAL A 363 32.46 3.96 -5.27
N ILE A 364 32.34 3.68 -6.57
CA ILE A 364 31.41 2.66 -7.07
C ILE A 364 32.09 1.27 -7.06
N LYS A 365 33.36 1.09 -7.47
CA LYS A 365 33.94 -0.27 -7.48
C LYS A 365 34.52 -0.75 -6.14
N LYS A 366 35.08 0.12 -5.29
CA LYS A 366 35.75 -0.30 -4.03
C LYS A 366 34.87 -0.23 -2.79
N THR A 367 33.85 0.62 -2.78
CA THR A 367 33.08 0.93 -1.55
C THR A 367 31.72 0.26 -1.48
N LEU A 368 31.26 -0.37 -2.56
CA LEU A 368 29.88 -0.87 -2.68
C LEU A 368 29.59 -2.19 -1.95
N THR A 369 30.59 -3.03 -1.73
CA THR A 369 30.41 -4.37 -1.13
C THR A 369 31.19 -4.57 0.15
N GLU A 370 32.08 -3.64 0.51
CA GLU A 370 33.01 -3.84 1.61
C GLU A 370 32.50 -3.18 2.90
N THR A 371 31.50 -3.79 3.54
CA THR A 371 31.29 -3.53 4.97
C THR A 371 32.22 -4.46 5.74
N HIS A 372 33.34 -3.91 6.22
CA HIS A 372 34.29 -4.65 7.06
C HIS A 372 33.77 -4.71 8.49
N ILE A 373 33.60 -5.93 9.01
CA ILE A 373 33.41 -6.14 10.44
C ILE A 373 34.75 -6.51 11.05
N GLY A 374 35.38 -5.52 11.68
CA GLY A 374 36.58 -5.77 12.47
C GLY A 374 36.18 -6.38 13.81
N LEU A 375 36.53 -7.63 14.06
CA LEU A 375 36.58 -8.10 15.44
C LEU A 375 37.76 -7.44 16.17
N PRO A 376 37.61 -7.09 17.45
CA PRO A 376 38.78 -6.82 18.27
C PRO A 376 39.67 -8.06 18.25
N LYS A 377 40.96 -7.91 17.89
CA LYS A 377 41.95 -8.99 18.05
C LYS A 377 41.82 -9.53 19.46
N GLN A 378 41.33 -10.75 19.62
CA GLN A 378 41.36 -11.41 20.93
C GLN A 378 42.84 -11.59 21.23
N SER A 379 43.40 -10.77 22.12
CA SER A 379 44.75 -10.98 22.61
C SER A 379 44.73 -12.35 23.27
N ALA A 380 45.33 -13.37 22.63
CA ALA A 380 45.44 -14.70 23.18
C ALA A 380 46.20 -14.58 24.50
N THR A 381 45.47 -14.51 25.62
CA THR A 381 46.05 -14.45 26.94
C THR A 381 46.56 -15.85 27.28
N GLY A 382 47.83 -16.10 26.95
CA GLY A 382 48.73 -16.95 27.74
C GLY A 382 48.54 -18.46 27.74
N THR A 383 47.64 -19.05 26.94
CA THR A 383 47.58 -20.52 26.81
C THR A 383 48.56 -20.97 25.73
N VAL A 384 49.64 -21.64 26.17
CA VAL A 384 50.64 -22.26 25.31
C VAL A 384 49.93 -23.25 24.38
N ALA A 385 49.81 -22.90 23.10
CA ALA A 385 49.22 -23.77 22.10
C ALA A 385 49.98 -25.12 22.06
N PRO A 386 49.27 -26.26 21.98
CA PRO A 386 49.91 -27.57 21.90
C PRO A 386 50.84 -27.62 20.68
N LYS A 387 52.13 -27.80 20.94
CA LYS A 387 53.17 -27.98 19.90
C LYS A 387 52.82 -29.22 19.08
N GLY A 388 52.30 -29.03 17.86
CA GLY A 388 52.05 -30.16 16.96
C GLY A 388 51.32 -29.85 15.66
N HIS A 389 50.49 -28.81 15.62
CA HIS A 389 49.80 -28.39 14.40
C HIS A 389 50.05 -26.91 14.14
N SER A 390 50.65 -26.59 13.00
CA SER A 390 50.72 -25.24 12.47
C SER A 390 49.31 -24.80 12.11
N ALA A 391 48.59 -24.28 13.10
CA ALA A 391 47.30 -23.61 12.94
C ALA A 391 47.37 -22.08 13.16
N PRO A 392 48.35 -21.30 12.62
CA PRO A 392 48.30 -19.84 12.75
C PRO A 392 47.45 -19.14 11.68
N GLU A 393 47.03 -19.80 10.60
CA GLU A 393 46.41 -19.09 9.46
C GLU A 393 44.88 -18.98 9.50
N LEU A 394 44.17 -19.74 10.34
CA LEU A 394 42.70 -19.69 10.35
C LEU A 394 42.13 -18.58 11.25
N ASP A 395 42.86 -18.15 12.28
CA ASP A 395 42.35 -17.21 13.28
C ASP A 395 42.34 -15.75 12.80
N ASP A 396 43.12 -15.42 11.75
CA ASP A 396 43.19 -14.05 11.19
C ASP A 396 42.19 -13.79 10.04
N VAL A 397 41.50 -14.82 9.50
CA VAL A 397 40.71 -14.73 8.25
C VAL A 397 39.19 -14.80 8.48
N LEU A 398 38.72 -14.90 9.72
CA LEU A 398 37.35 -15.33 10.03
C LEU A 398 36.22 -14.30 9.83
N PHE A 399 36.52 -13.08 9.40
CA PHE A 399 35.49 -12.08 9.07
C PHE A 399 35.77 -11.42 7.73
N GLY A 400 35.00 -11.82 6.72
CA GLY A 400 35.00 -11.20 5.39
C GLY A 400 33.93 -10.12 5.25
N HIS A 401 33.50 -9.88 4.02
CA HIS A 401 32.54 -8.84 3.69
C HIS A 401 31.11 -9.33 3.93
N LEU A 402 30.34 -8.62 4.76
CA LEU A 402 28.93 -8.93 4.93
C LEU A 402 28.08 -8.38 3.80
N ARG A 403 27.14 -9.20 3.32
CA ARG A 403 26.16 -8.84 2.31
C ARG A 403 24.78 -9.44 2.61
N ASP A 404 23.78 -8.94 1.89
CA ASP A 404 22.41 -9.43 1.95
C ASP A 404 22.37 -10.94 1.71
N ALA A 405 21.74 -11.66 2.63
CA ALA A 405 21.55 -13.10 2.55
C ALA A 405 20.67 -13.54 1.37
N GLY A 406 19.77 -12.66 0.92
CA GLY A 406 18.90 -12.88 -0.23
C GLY A 406 19.64 -13.04 -1.56
N LEU A 407 20.95 -12.75 -1.59
CA LEU A 407 21.81 -13.01 -2.74
C LEU A 407 22.19 -14.50 -2.90
N ASP A 408 21.98 -15.32 -1.86
CA ASP A 408 22.23 -16.76 -1.88
C ASP A 408 20.92 -17.55 -1.66
N PHE A 409 20.20 -17.20 -0.60
CA PHE A 409 18.90 -17.80 -0.26
C PHE A 409 17.92 -16.71 0.14
N ASN A 410 16.76 -16.68 -0.51
CA ASN A 410 15.76 -15.67 -0.21
C ASN A 410 14.89 -16.03 1.01
N ILE A 411 15.02 -17.22 1.62
CA ILE A 411 14.35 -17.57 2.90
C ILE A 411 15.40 -17.98 3.95
N PRO A 412 15.32 -17.51 5.22
CA PRO A 412 16.33 -17.75 6.24
C PRO A 412 16.24 -19.16 6.86
N PHE A 413 16.11 -20.21 6.04
CA PHE A 413 16.13 -21.61 6.49
C PHE A 413 17.34 -21.93 7.40
N PRO A 414 18.57 -21.45 7.10
CA PRO A 414 19.71 -21.67 7.98
C PRO A 414 19.50 -21.20 9.43
N LEU A 415 18.61 -20.23 9.67
CA LEU A 415 18.31 -19.71 11.00
C LEU A 415 17.22 -20.49 11.73
N VAL A 416 16.40 -21.30 11.05
CA VAL A 416 15.25 -21.98 11.67
C VAL A 416 15.37 -23.50 11.67
N LEU A 417 16.29 -24.07 10.89
CA LEU A 417 16.50 -25.52 10.83
C LEU A 417 17.50 -25.99 11.90
N LYS A 418 17.24 -27.14 12.50
CA LYS A 418 18.05 -27.69 13.61
C LYS A 418 19.52 -27.88 13.22
N GLN A 419 19.74 -28.44 12.03
CA GLN A 419 21.05 -28.80 11.49
C GLN A 419 21.98 -27.59 11.40
N SER A 420 21.44 -26.41 11.10
CA SER A 420 22.20 -25.18 10.90
C SER A 420 22.15 -24.23 12.10
N SER A 421 21.01 -24.17 12.80
CA SER A 421 20.76 -23.17 13.85
C SER A 421 20.90 -23.72 15.27
N GLY A 422 20.77 -25.03 15.49
CA GLY A 422 20.57 -25.61 16.83
C GLY A 422 19.12 -25.57 17.31
N ARG A 423 18.24 -24.82 16.63
CA ARG A 423 16.84 -24.69 17.00
C ARG A 423 16.05 -25.90 16.52
N SER A 424 15.48 -26.63 17.47
CA SER A 424 14.63 -27.77 17.16
C SER A 424 13.18 -27.28 17.06
N LEU A 425 12.78 -26.90 15.85
CA LEU A 425 11.39 -26.56 15.53
C LEU A 425 10.70 -27.77 14.87
N ASP A 426 9.40 -27.90 15.11
CA ASP A 426 8.57 -29.00 14.59
C ASP A 426 7.74 -28.53 13.38
N ILE A 427 7.37 -27.24 13.37
CA ILE A 427 6.66 -26.59 12.26
C ILE A 427 7.36 -25.27 11.94
N VAL A 428 7.62 -25.01 10.67
CA VAL A 428 8.13 -23.72 10.18
C VAL A 428 7.16 -23.15 9.16
N ILE A 429 6.64 -21.96 9.43
CA ILE A 429 5.91 -21.16 8.46
C ILE A 429 6.94 -20.37 7.65
N ALA A 430 7.08 -20.65 6.36
CA ALA A 430 8.03 -19.99 5.48
C ALA A 430 7.28 -19.03 4.53
N LEU A 431 7.39 -17.73 4.78
CA LEU A 431 6.80 -16.69 3.93
C LEU A 431 7.78 -16.31 2.82
N ASP A 432 7.46 -16.68 1.58
CA ASP A 432 8.14 -16.26 0.36
C ASP A 432 7.42 -15.08 -0.31
N ALA A 433 7.98 -13.91 -0.11
CA ALA A 433 7.67 -12.69 -0.82
C ALA A 433 8.71 -12.36 -1.90
N GLY A 434 9.36 -13.36 -2.49
CA GLY A 434 10.23 -13.21 -3.65
C GLY A 434 9.47 -12.68 -4.88
N PHE A 435 10.15 -11.84 -5.68
CA PHE A 435 9.56 -11.35 -6.92
C PHE A 435 9.40 -12.53 -7.90
N GLN A 436 8.20 -12.68 -8.47
CA GLN A 436 7.82 -13.81 -9.32
C GLN A 436 7.92 -15.20 -8.65
N ALA A 437 7.97 -15.27 -7.31
CA ALA A 437 7.83 -16.53 -6.62
C ALA A 437 6.49 -17.18 -6.98
N LYS A 438 6.51 -18.36 -7.59
CA LYS A 438 5.29 -19.10 -7.98
C LYS A 438 5.23 -20.51 -7.40
N GLY A 439 6.35 -21.02 -6.92
CA GLY A 439 6.49 -22.32 -6.28
C GLY A 439 7.40 -22.23 -5.06
N ALA A 440 7.90 -23.37 -4.58
CA ALA A 440 8.77 -23.44 -3.41
C ALA A 440 10.25 -23.46 -3.79
N THR A 441 10.67 -22.57 -4.70
CA THR A 441 12.03 -22.54 -5.26
C THR A 441 13.11 -22.43 -4.19
N GLU A 442 12.90 -21.58 -3.18
CA GLU A 442 13.85 -21.41 -2.08
C GLU A 442 13.95 -22.66 -1.18
N LEU A 443 12.84 -23.38 -1.02
CA LEU A 443 12.85 -24.67 -0.33
C LEU A 443 13.57 -25.73 -1.18
N ALA A 444 13.40 -25.71 -2.50
CA ALA A 444 14.13 -26.59 -3.41
C ALA A 444 15.64 -26.37 -3.30
N THR A 445 16.10 -25.11 -3.21
CA THR A 445 17.50 -24.77 -2.96
C THR A 445 17.95 -25.29 -1.58
N ALA A 446 17.09 -25.23 -0.56
CA ALA A 446 17.43 -25.71 0.77
C ALA A 446 17.59 -27.25 0.81
N VAL A 447 16.76 -27.96 0.06
CA VAL A 447 16.88 -29.41 -0.16
C VAL A 447 18.13 -29.76 -0.95
N ASP A 448 18.42 -29.04 -2.05
CA ASP A 448 19.60 -29.29 -2.88
C ASP A 448 20.91 -29.08 -2.10
N ASN A 449 20.93 -28.10 -1.19
CA ASN A 449 22.05 -27.83 -0.30
C ASN A 449 22.08 -28.71 0.95
N GLY A 450 21.14 -29.64 1.10
CA GLY A 450 21.12 -30.62 2.19
C GLY A 450 20.78 -30.05 3.57
N TYR A 451 20.11 -28.89 3.62
CA TYR A 451 19.65 -28.31 4.88
C TYR A 451 18.43 -29.05 5.45
N ILE A 452 17.57 -29.56 4.56
CA ILE A 452 16.34 -30.27 4.93
C ILE A 452 16.05 -31.37 3.90
N GLU A 453 15.43 -32.44 4.35
CA GLU A 453 14.86 -33.48 3.50
C GLU A 453 13.34 -33.34 3.51
N ILE A 454 12.71 -33.47 2.35
CA ILE A 454 11.25 -33.44 2.21
C ILE A 454 10.79 -34.79 1.64
N GLU A 455 9.79 -35.38 2.27
CA GLU A 455 9.23 -36.67 1.90
C GLU A 455 8.50 -36.58 0.56
N ASN A 456 8.76 -37.55 -0.34
CA ASN A 456 8.13 -37.66 -1.65
C ASN A 456 8.31 -36.47 -2.60
N GLU A 457 9.22 -35.55 -2.29
CA GLU A 457 9.49 -34.37 -3.12
C GLU A 457 10.91 -34.42 -3.69
N THR A 458 11.04 -33.94 -4.92
CA THR A 458 12.31 -33.75 -5.61
C THR A 458 12.61 -32.25 -5.72
N VAL A 459 13.87 -31.88 -5.94
CA VAL A 459 14.22 -30.48 -6.24
C VAL A 459 13.44 -29.96 -7.46
N ALA A 460 13.14 -30.83 -8.42
CA ALA A 460 12.36 -30.46 -9.61
C ALA A 460 10.87 -30.20 -9.28
N SER A 461 10.23 -31.04 -8.45
CA SER A 461 8.83 -30.86 -8.07
C SER A 461 8.63 -29.64 -7.17
N LEU A 462 9.57 -29.35 -6.26
CA LEU A 462 9.52 -28.15 -5.41
C LEU A 462 9.63 -26.83 -6.22
N LYS A 463 10.27 -26.87 -7.39
CA LYS A 463 10.38 -25.71 -8.30
C LYS A 463 9.17 -25.52 -9.19
N GLN A 464 8.23 -26.47 -9.22
CA GLN A 464 7.01 -26.31 -10.00
C GLN A 464 6.14 -25.21 -9.38
N ASP A 465 5.49 -24.43 -10.24
CA ASP A 465 4.50 -23.45 -9.83
C ASP A 465 3.38 -24.16 -9.04
N PHE A 466 2.85 -23.48 -8.03
CA PHE A 466 1.67 -23.95 -7.31
C PHE A 466 0.47 -23.96 -8.25
N GLU A 467 -0.26 -25.08 -8.28
CA GLU A 467 -1.38 -25.29 -9.20
C GLU A 467 -2.59 -24.44 -8.81
N GLY A 468 -3.38 -24.03 -9.80
CA GLY A 468 -4.72 -23.44 -9.57
C GLY A 468 -4.75 -22.18 -8.70
N GLY A 469 -3.66 -21.39 -8.67
CA GLY A 469 -3.58 -20.20 -7.83
C GLY A 469 -3.36 -20.47 -6.34
N GLU A 470 -3.02 -21.71 -5.97
CA GLU A 470 -2.61 -22.05 -4.60
C GLU A 470 -1.47 -21.13 -4.14
N ARG A 471 -1.58 -20.63 -2.91
CA ARG A 471 -0.59 -19.73 -2.28
C ARG A 471 0.08 -20.33 -1.06
N VAL A 472 -0.45 -21.43 -0.53
CA VAL A 472 0.08 -22.07 0.67
C VAL A 472 0.20 -23.55 0.42
N ARG A 473 1.37 -24.17 0.63
CA ARG A 473 1.57 -25.62 0.50
C ARG A 473 2.27 -26.18 1.74
N ILE A 474 1.93 -27.41 2.12
CA ILE A 474 2.56 -28.11 3.25
C ILE A 474 3.56 -29.12 2.69
N PHE A 475 4.76 -29.15 3.25
CA PHE A 475 5.81 -30.11 2.93
C PHE A 475 6.22 -30.83 4.21
N SER A 476 6.05 -32.15 4.23
CA SER A 476 6.43 -32.97 5.37
C SER A 476 7.85 -33.51 5.19
N PRO A 477 8.67 -33.52 6.24
CA PRO A 477 9.96 -34.21 6.21
C PRO A 477 9.76 -35.72 6.33
N PRO A 478 10.75 -36.55 5.96
CA PRO A 478 10.65 -37.99 6.13
C PRO A 478 10.51 -38.37 7.61
N LYS A 479 9.68 -39.37 7.89
CA LYS A 479 9.60 -39.99 9.22
C LYS A 479 10.76 -40.96 9.43
N ASP A 480 11.30 -41.01 10.64
CA ASP A 480 12.25 -42.02 11.06
C ASP A 480 11.53 -43.38 11.17
N PRO A 481 12.01 -44.43 10.49
CA PRO A 481 11.31 -45.71 10.44
C PRO A 481 11.28 -46.45 11.79
N THR A 482 12.18 -46.10 12.72
CA THR A 482 12.27 -46.73 14.04
C THR A 482 11.38 -46.03 15.05
N THR A 483 11.40 -44.70 15.06
CA THR A 483 10.69 -43.90 16.06
C THR A 483 9.34 -43.38 15.60
N GLY A 484 9.11 -43.33 14.28
CA GLY A 484 7.90 -42.75 13.67
C GLY A 484 7.86 -41.21 13.72
N PHE A 485 8.88 -40.56 14.29
CA PHE A 485 8.96 -39.09 14.36
C PHE A 485 9.51 -38.49 13.08
N TYR A 486 9.11 -37.26 12.78
CA TYR A 486 9.68 -36.47 11.70
C TYR A 486 11.17 -36.19 11.93
N LYS A 487 12.01 -36.38 10.90
CA LYS A 487 13.45 -36.08 10.96
C LYS A 487 13.79 -34.58 10.90
N GLY A 488 12.80 -33.74 10.62
CA GLY A 488 12.91 -32.29 10.54
C GLY A 488 11.57 -31.61 10.83
N PRO A 489 11.47 -30.30 10.58
CA PRO A 489 10.19 -29.59 10.71
C PRO A 489 9.29 -29.83 9.49
N ILE A 490 7.97 -29.80 9.72
CA ILE A 490 6.96 -29.60 8.68
C ILE A 490 7.09 -28.16 8.17
N ILE A 491 7.25 -27.97 6.87
CA ILE A 491 7.33 -26.64 6.25
C ILE A 491 5.96 -26.26 5.70
N ILE A 492 5.37 -25.18 6.20
CA ILE A 492 4.19 -24.56 5.60
C ILE A 492 4.65 -23.35 4.79
N TYR A 493 4.73 -23.52 3.48
CA TYR A 493 5.30 -22.55 2.56
C TYR A 493 4.21 -21.63 2.01
N VAL A 494 4.39 -20.32 2.15
CA VAL A 494 3.41 -19.28 1.81
C VAL A 494 4.01 -18.36 0.77
N VAL A 495 3.43 -18.30 -0.43
CA VAL A 495 3.83 -17.36 -1.49
C VAL A 495 2.93 -16.12 -1.42
N ALA A 496 3.52 -14.94 -1.26
CA ALA A 496 2.80 -13.69 -1.06
C ALA A 496 3.37 -12.52 -1.87
N LEU A 497 2.50 -11.63 -2.36
CA LEU A 497 2.85 -10.38 -3.07
C LEU A 497 3.83 -10.51 -4.27
N ASN A 498 4.03 -11.71 -4.81
CA ASN A 498 5.02 -12.01 -5.87
C ASN A 498 4.96 -11.13 -7.14
N CYS A 499 3.90 -10.36 -7.36
CA CYS A 499 3.72 -9.48 -8.52
C CYS A 499 4.20 -8.03 -8.30
N THR A 500 4.38 -7.59 -7.06
CA THR A 500 4.86 -6.23 -6.76
C THR A 500 6.37 -6.16 -6.98
N LYS A 501 6.90 -5.11 -7.63
CA LYS A 501 8.33 -4.97 -7.93
C LYS A 501 9.17 -4.87 -6.64
N SER A 502 10.33 -5.53 -6.58
CA SER A 502 11.18 -5.53 -5.36
C SER A 502 11.81 -4.18 -5.07
N TRP A 503 12.13 -3.40 -6.10
CA TRP A 503 12.76 -2.09 -5.96
C TRP A 503 11.78 -0.94 -5.67
N LYS A 504 10.47 -1.22 -5.60
CA LYS A 504 9.48 -0.19 -5.25
C LYS A 504 9.62 0.14 -3.77
N ILE A 505 9.90 1.42 -3.49
CA ILE A 505 10.14 1.91 -2.12
C ILE A 505 9.08 2.86 -1.59
N THR A 506 8.32 3.48 -2.49
CA THR A 506 7.16 4.31 -2.15
C THR A 506 5.92 3.47 -2.37
N TYR A 507 4.95 3.58 -1.47
CA TYR A 507 3.64 2.97 -1.62
C TYR A 507 2.59 4.03 -1.32
N THR A 508 1.54 4.07 -2.13
CA THR A 508 0.36 4.85 -1.77
C THR A 508 -0.34 4.19 -0.58
N ARG A 509 -1.20 4.94 0.12
CA ARG A 509 -2.06 4.40 1.17
C ARG A 509 -2.89 3.21 0.66
N ASP A 510 -3.43 3.33 -0.54
CA ASP A 510 -4.26 2.29 -1.16
C ASP A 510 -3.45 1.05 -1.51
N GLU A 511 -2.21 1.21 -1.99
CA GLU A 511 -1.32 0.09 -2.27
C GLU A 511 -0.92 -0.66 -1.00
N VAL A 512 -0.63 0.03 0.11
CA VAL A 512 -0.36 -0.60 1.40
C VAL A 512 -1.60 -1.39 1.84
N ASN A 513 -2.78 -0.78 1.80
CA ASN A 513 -4.03 -1.42 2.20
C ASN A 513 -4.37 -2.64 1.32
N ALA A 514 -4.15 -2.55 0.01
CA ALA A 514 -4.37 -3.65 -0.93
C ALA A 514 -3.38 -4.80 -0.68
N CYS A 515 -2.09 -4.49 -0.51
CA CYS A 515 -1.07 -5.49 -0.23
C CYS A 515 -1.32 -6.21 1.11
N THR A 516 -1.60 -5.46 2.18
CA THR A 516 -1.85 -6.07 3.50
C THR A 516 -3.15 -6.88 3.48
N SER A 517 -4.22 -6.38 2.86
CA SER A 517 -5.49 -7.10 2.73
C SER A 517 -5.34 -8.41 1.96
N LEU A 518 -4.62 -8.41 0.85
CA LEU A 518 -4.35 -9.62 0.07
C LEU A 518 -3.61 -10.68 0.91
N VAL A 519 -2.56 -10.29 1.61
CA VAL A 519 -1.78 -11.23 2.43
C VAL A 519 -2.60 -11.75 3.61
N ARG A 520 -3.37 -10.89 4.27
CA ARG A 520 -4.30 -11.31 5.33
C ARG A 520 -5.33 -12.31 4.81
N ASN A 521 -5.87 -12.10 3.61
CA ASN A 521 -6.80 -13.04 3.00
C ASN A 521 -6.14 -14.39 2.69
N ILE A 522 -4.91 -14.41 2.15
CA ILE A 522 -4.13 -15.64 1.96
C ILE A 522 -3.93 -16.37 3.29
N VAL A 523 -3.56 -15.63 4.35
CA VAL A 523 -3.30 -16.22 5.65
C VAL A 523 -4.58 -16.77 6.28
N HIS A 524 -5.66 -16.00 6.26
CA HIS A 524 -6.95 -16.39 6.79
C HIS A 524 -7.56 -17.59 6.06
N ALA A 525 -7.66 -17.51 4.72
CA ALA A 525 -8.36 -18.51 3.93
C ALA A 525 -7.54 -19.78 3.69
N SER A 526 -6.21 -19.69 3.65
CA SER A 526 -5.35 -20.83 3.26
C SER A 526 -4.36 -21.24 4.36
N LEU A 527 -3.63 -20.30 4.98
CA LEU A 527 -2.59 -20.66 5.95
C LEU A 527 -3.18 -21.21 7.25
N ILE A 528 -4.12 -20.49 7.86
CA ILE A 528 -4.67 -20.84 9.18
C ILE A 528 -5.30 -22.25 9.16
N PRO A 529 -6.20 -22.61 8.22
CA PRO A 529 -6.76 -23.97 8.18
C PRO A 529 -5.69 -25.06 8.05
N LYS A 530 -4.69 -24.84 7.18
CA LYS A 530 -3.58 -25.78 6.95
C LYS A 530 -2.69 -25.92 8.18
N LEU A 531 -2.34 -24.80 8.83
CA LEU A 531 -1.56 -24.78 10.06
C LEU A 531 -2.29 -25.46 11.21
N THR A 532 -3.59 -25.19 11.38
CA THR A 532 -4.44 -25.83 12.38
C THR A 532 -4.45 -27.35 12.22
N ARG A 533 -4.62 -27.84 10.99
CA ARG A 533 -4.56 -29.27 10.70
C ARG A 533 -3.18 -29.86 11.02
N CYS A 534 -2.09 -29.18 10.66
CA CYS A 534 -0.73 -29.60 11.03
C CYS A 534 -0.55 -29.70 12.54
N ILE A 535 -1.04 -28.73 13.32
CA ILE A 535 -0.94 -28.72 14.78
C ILE A 535 -1.73 -29.90 15.37
N GLN A 536 -2.96 -30.12 14.92
CA GLN A 536 -3.81 -31.22 15.38
C GLN A 536 -3.20 -32.60 15.05
N ASN A 537 -2.77 -32.80 13.80
CA ASN A 537 -2.14 -34.05 13.37
C ASN A 537 -0.84 -34.31 14.14
N TYR A 538 -0.01 -33.28 14.34
CA TYR A 538 1.19 -33.39 15.14
C TYR A 538 0.86 -33.84 16.57
N ALA A 539 -0.12 -33.21 17.22
CA ALA A 539 -0.48 -33.55 18.59
C ALA A 539 -1.04 -34.98 18.72
N VAL A 540 -1.86 -35.42 17.76
CA VAL A 540 -2.38 -36.79 17.71
C VAL A 540 -1.26 -37.81 17.49
N ASP A 541 -0.34 -37.55 16.57
CA ASP A 541 0.84 -38.40 16.32
C ASP A 541 1.71 -38.52 17.58
N GLN A 542 1.93 -37.41 18.32
CA GLN A 542 2.70 -37.43 19.56
C GLN A 542 2.00 -38.23 20.68
N LEU A 543 0.69 -38.08 20.84
CA LEU A 543 -0.08 -38.86 21.81
C LEU A 543 -0.05 -40.36 21.49
N LYS A 544 -0.14 -40.72 20.20
CA LYS A 544 -0.01 -42.10 19.73
C LYS A 544 1.37 -42.68 20.00
N ASN A 545 2.43 -41.96 19.62
CA ASN A 545 3.80 -42.42 19.80
C ASN A 545 4.17 -42.56 21.28
N ALA A 546 3.60 -41.70 22.14
CA ALA A 546 3.71 -41.81 23.58
C ALA A 546 2.83 -42.90 24.22
N LYS A 547 2.05 -43.65 23.41
CA LYS A 547 1.06 -44.66 23.86
C LYS A 547 0.06 -44.10 24.87
N LYS A 548 -0.29 -42.82 24.76
CA LYS A 548 -1.23 -42.11 25.64
C LYS A 548 -2.68 -42.23 25.19
N ILE A 549 -2.91 -42.57 23.92
CA ILE A 549 -4.24 -42.83 23.36
C ILE A 549 -4.30 -44.23 22.77
N THR A 550 -5.49 -44.84 22.80
CA THR A 550 -5.69 -46.16 22.19
C THR A 550 -5.71 -46.07 20.66
N PRO A 551 -5.41 -47.16 19.93
CA PRO A 551 -5.52 -47.18 18.47
C PRO A 551 -6.91 -46.78 17.96
N GLU A 552 -7.97 -47.13 18.70
CA GLU A 552 -9.35 -46.76 18.37
C GLU A 552 -9.57 -45.26 18.52
N ARG A 553 -9.07 -44.66 19.60
CA ARG A 553 -9.19 -43.21 19.82
C ARG A 553 -8.37 -42.42 18.81
N HIS A 554 -7.19 -42.93 18.44
CA HIS A 554 -6.40 -42.38 17.34
C HIS A 554 -7.18 -42.46 16.02
N ALA A 555 -7.75 -43.62 15.68
CA ALA A 555 -8.54 -43.78 14.45
C ALA A 555 -9.79 -42.87 14.43
N GLU A 556 -10.44 -42.68 15.57
CA GLU A 556 -11.57 -41.74 15.72
C GLU A 556 -11.15 -40.30 15.42
N TRP A 557 -10.04 -39.84 15.99
CA TRP A 557 -9.54 -38.49 15.73
C TRP A 557 -8.97 -38.33 14.33
N ASP A 558 -8.24 -39.32 13.83
CA ASP A 558 -7.72 -39.30 12.46
C ASP A 558 -8.88 -39.27 11.46
N ALA A 559 -9.97 -40.01 11.70
CA ALA A 559 -11.19 -39.91 10.91
C ALA A 559 -11.89 -38.55 11.05
N ALA A 560 -11.91 -37.96 12.25
CA ALA A 560 -12.50 -36.63 12.48
C ALA A 560 -11.67 -35.50 11.86
N LEU A 561 -10.34 -35.63 11.82
CA LEU A 561 -9.40 -34.65 11.26
C LEU A 561 -9.19 -34.80 9.75
N ASN A 562 -9.34 -36.02 9.22
CA ASN A 562 -9.21 -36.32 7.79
C ASN A 562 -10.53 -36.42 7.04
N GLY A 563 -11.67 -36.59 7.74
CA GLY A 563 -12.96 -36.30 7.14
C GLY A 563 -12.92 -34.89 6.57
N GLU A 564 -13.52 -34.67 5.39
CA GLU A 564 -13.63 -33.33 4.80
C GLU A 564 -14.06 -32.40 5.92
N ALA A 565 -13.11 -31.59 6.42
CA ALA A 565 -13.38 -30.71 7.53
C ALA A 565 -14.54 -29.87 7.03
N SER A 566 -15.72 -30.01 7.65
CA SER A 566 -16.85 -29.16 7.32
C SER A 566 -16.29 -27.75 7.42
N PRO A 567 -16.18 -27.01 6.31
CA PRO A 567 -15.32 -25.84 6.22
C PRO A 567 -15.87 -24.78 7.14
N LEU A 568 -15.48 -24.80 8.43
CA LEU A 568 -16.15 -24.09 9.53
C LEU A 568 -17.59 -23.67 9.15
N GLY A 569 -18.47 -24.63 8.85
CA GLY A 569 -19.80 -24.40 8.25
C GLY A 569 -19.86 -24.01 6.75
N GLY A 570 -20.05 -24.99 5.86
CA GLY A 570 -20.55 -24.77 4.48
C GLY A 570 -20.49 -26.03 3.58
N SER A 571 -21.62 -26.59 3.15
CA SER A 571 -21.69 -27.90 2.46
C SER A 571 -21.88 -27.83 0.92
N GLY A 572 -20.99 -28.48 0.16
CA GLY A 572 -21.36 -29.58 -0.76
C GLY A 572 -21.64 -29.37 -2.27
N VAL A 573 -20.85 -30.11 -3.09
CA VAL A 573 -21.14 -30.89 -4.33
C VAL A 573 -20.90 -30.26 -5.73
N VAL A 574 -20.23 -31.08 -6.56
CA VAL A 574 -19.54 -30.86 -7.85
C VAL A 574 -20.37 -31.32 -9.07
N LEU A 575 -20.34 -30.58 -10.19
CA LEU A 575 -20.53 -31.12 -11.56
C LEU A 575 -19.73 -30.29 -12.60
N GLU A 576 -19.10 -30.98 -13.55
CA GLU A 576 -18.23 -30.45 -14.62
C GLU A 576 -19.00 -30.14 -15.93
N GLY A 577 -18.52 -29.16 -16.72
CA GLY A 577 -18.99 -28.90 -18.08
C GLY A 577 -18.13 -27.88 -18.85
N ASP A 578 -17.90 -28.13 -20.13
CA ASP A 578 -16.78 -27.67 -20.96
C ASP A 578 -16.95 -26.28 -21.65
N SER A 579 -15.79 -25.77 -22.08
CA SER A 579 -15.36 -24.49 -22.66
C SER A 579 -16.12 -23.84 -23.85
N GLY A 580 -16.07 -22.48 -23.94
CA GLY A 580 -16.14 -21.74 -25.22
C GLY A 580 -16.67 -20.28 -25.22
N GLU A 581 -15.84 -19.36 -25.74
CA GLU A 581 -16.17 -18.03 -26.36
C GLU A 581 -16.35 -16.75 -25.48
N ALA A 582 -15.35 -15.86 -25.58
CA ALA A 582 -15.20 -14.58 -24.87
C ALA A 582 -15.43 -13.29 -25.72
N ASP A 583 -16.10 -13.34 -26.87
CA ASP A 583 -16.28 -12.18 -27.78
C ASP A 583 -17.63 -11.42 -27.65
N GLY A 584 -18.46 -11.72 -26.64
CA GLY A 584 -19.86 -11.23 -26.59
C GLY A 584 -20.04 -9.74 -26.23
N PHE A 585 -19.38 -9.27 -25.17
CA PHE A 585 -19.75 -7.99 -24.53
C PHE A 585 -19.40 -6.75 -25.36
N ARG A 586 -18.18 -6.69 -25.91
CA ARG A 586 -17.74 -5.58 -26.77
C ARG A 586 -18.61 -5.44 -28.02
N ALA A 587 -19.04 -6.56 -28.60
CA ALA A 587 -19.96 -6.57 -29.75
C ALA A 587 -21.34 -6.00 -29.38
N LEU A 588 -21.84 -6.27 -28.18
CA LEU A 588 -23.11 -5.77 -27.68
C LEU A 588 -23.09 -4.26 -27.37
N THR A 589 -22.06 -3.76 -26.69
CA THR A 589 -21.91 -2.32 -26.40
C THR A 589 -21.75 -1.51 -27.68
N GLN A 590 -20.94 -2.01 -28.62
CA GLN A 590 -20.78 -1.39 -29.94
C GLN A 590 -22.10 -1.43 -30.74
N ALA A 591 -22.86 -2.52 -30.68
CA ALA A 591 -24.15 -2.64 -31.34
C ALA A 591 -25.20 -1.68 -30.76
N ALA A 592 -25.27 -1.54 -29.43
CA ALA A 592 -26.16 -0.62 -28.73
C ALA A 592 -25.87 0.84 -29.11
N LEU A 593 -24.59 1.26 -29.06
CA LEU A 593 -24.15 2.59 -29.49
C LEU A 593 -24.39 2.83 -30.98
N THR A 594 -24.15 1.83 -31.83
CA THR A 594 -24.40 1.93 -33.27
C THR A 594 -25.89 2.02 -33.61
N ARG A 595 -26.76 1.35 -32.83
CA ARG A 595 -28.22 1.40 -32.98
C ARG A 595 -28.77 2.78 -32.58
N LEU A 596 -28.33 3.31 -31.44
CA LEU A 596 -28.58 4.69 -30.99
C LEU A 596 -28.22 5.74 -32.05
N LEU A 597 -27.12 5.51 -32.78
CA LEU A 597 -26.65 6.43 -33.82
C LEU A 597 -27.37 6.29 -35.17
N LYS A 598 -28.03 5.15 -35.42
CA LYS A 598 -28.75 4.86 -36.68
C LYS A 598 -30.23 5.21 -36.64
N GLU A 599 -30.84 5.26 -35.45
CA GLU A 599 -32.21 5.76 -35.33
C GLU A 599 -32.26 7.27 -35.61
N PRO A 600 -33.24 7.75 -36.39
CA PRO A 600 -33.35 9.17 -36.70
C PRO A 600 -33.59 9.96 -35.41
N LEU A 601 -32.54 10.62 -34.94
CA LEU A 601 -32.41 11.44 -33.73
C LEU A 601 -33.49 12.50 -33.47
N LYS A 602 -34.51 12.62 -34.34
CA LYS A 602 -35.67 13.50 -34.14
C LYS A 602 -36.59 13.05 -33.01
N THR A 603 -36.49 11.81 -32.54
CA THR A 603 -37.32 11.26 -31.44
C THR A 603 -36.64 11.25 -30.08
N PHE A 604 -35.31 11.42 -30.01
CA PHE A 604 -34.59 11.49 -28.74
C PHE A 604 -34.44 12.95 -28.30
N HIS A 605 -35.21 13.36 -27.30
CA HIS A 605 -34.84 14.50 -26.47
C HIS A 605 -33.62 14.09 -25.65
N PHE A 606 -32.42 14.08 -26.23
CA PHE A 606 -31.18 13.54 -25.65
C PHE A 606 -31.13 13.74 -24.12
N ASN A 607 -31.67 12.78 -23.40
CA ASN A 607 -31.54 12.67 -21.98
C ASN A 607 -30.34 11.74 -21.85
N PRO A 608 -29.23 12.14 -21.23
CA PRO A 608 -28.14 11.21 -20.96
C PRO A 608 -28.61 9.93 -20.25
N LEU A 609 -29.74 9.99 -19.53
CA LEU A 609 -30.44 8.81 -19.03
C LEU A 609 -30.99 7.92 -20.14
N ASP A 610 -31.44 8.42 -21.28
CA ASP A 610 -31.88 7.59 -22.41
C ASP A 610 -30.71 6.82 -23.04
N VAL A 611 -29.49 7.40 -23.04
CA VAL A 611 -28.28 6.71 -23.49
C VAL A 611 -27.89 5.64 -22.49
N VAL A 612 -27.88 5.98 -21.19
CA VAL A 612 -27.65 5.01 -20.11
C VAL A 612 -28.72 3.92 -20.12
N HIS A 613 -29.99 4.24 -20.39
CA HIS A 613 -31.11 3.31 -20.47
C HIS A 613 -31.04 2.43 -21.72
N SER A 614 -30.57 2.94 -22.86
CA SER A 614 -30.45 2.13 -24.07
C SER A 614 -29.29 1.14 -23.94
N VAL A 615 -28.18 1.57 -23.32
CA VAL A 615 -27.07 0.68 -22.94
C VAL A 615 -27.55 -0.32 -21.88
N GLU A 616 -28.19 0.14 -20.81
CA GLU A 616 -28.77 -0.70 -19.75
C GLU A 616 -29.81 -1.68 -20.29
N HIS A 617 -30.68 -1.29 -21.22
CA HIS A 617 -31.73 -2.15 -21.77
C HIS A 617 -31.14 -3.27 -22.64
N GLU A 618 -30.19 -2.95 -23.52
CA GLU A 618 -29.49 -3.96 -24.32
C GLU A 618 -28.66 -4.87 -23.42
N LEU A 619 -28.05 -4.33 -22.37
CA LEU A 619 -27.41 -5.11 -21.33
C LEU A 619 -28.45 -6.04 -20.67
N LEU A 620 -29.42 -5.50 -19.93
CA LEU A 620 -30.41 -6.28 -19.16
C LEU A 620 -31.21 -7.27 -20.00
N SER A 621 -31.32 -7.08 -21.32
CA SER A 621 -31.96 -8.07 -22.20
C SER A 621 -31.34 -9.47 -22.13
N LEU A 622 -30.09 -9.58 -21.65
CA LEU A 622 -29.37 -10.83 -21.43
C LEU A 622 -29.66 -11.49 -20.07
N ILE A 623 -30.38 -10.81 -19.19
CA ILE A 623 -30.73 -11.27 -17.84
C ILE A 623 -32.25 -11.54 -17.84
N PRO A 624 -32.76 -12.60 -17.20
CA PRO A 624 -34.19 -12.80 -17.04
C PRO A 624 -34.86 -11.58 -16.37
N LYS A 625 -36.03 -11.17 -16.89
CA LYS A 625 -36.71 -9.92 -16.49
C LYS A 625 -36.99 -9.87 -14.99
N GLU A 626 -37.21 -11.02 -14.37
CA GLU A 626 -37.49 -11.17 -12.93
C GLU A 626 -36.27 -10.85 -12.06
N LEU A 627 -35.06 -10.86 -12.63
CA LEU A 627 -33.78 -10.72 -11.93
C LEU A 627 -33.08 -9.39 -12.19
N HIS A 628 -33.60 -8.56 -13.09
CA HIS A 628 -32.99 -7.28 -13.51
C HIS A 628 -32.62 -6.38 -12.33
N ALA A 629 -33.57 -6.10 -11.44
CA ALA A 629 -33.37 -5.18 -10.33
C ALA A 629 -32.29 -5.68 -9.35
N ALA A 630 -32.32 -6.98 -9.04
CA ALA A 630 -31.37 -7.58 -8.12
C ALA A 630 -29.97 -7.70 -8.76
N ALA A 631 -29.88 -7.93 -10.07
CA ALA A 631 -28.62 -7.96 -10.81
C ALA A 631 -27.92 -6.59 -10.81
N ILE A 632 -28.67 -5.51 -11.04
CA ILE A 632 -28.14 -4.14 -10.98
C ILE A 632 -27.63 -3.80 -9.58
N GLN A 633 -28.43 -4.09 -8.54
CA GLN A 633 -28.04 -3.86 -7.16
C GLN A 633 -26.77 -4.65 -6.82
N ARG A 634 -26.71 -5.92 -7.26
CA ARG A 634 -25.56 -6.79 -7.01
C ARG A 634 -24.29 -6.28 -7.66
N ILE A 635 -24.35 -5.78 -8.90
CA ILE A 635 -23.20 -5.15 -9.58
C ILE A 635 -22.75 -3.88 -8.84
N ALA A 636 -23.69 -3.04 -8.40
CA ALA A 636 -23.38 -1.83 -7.63
C ALA A 636 -22.63 -2.13 -6.32
N GLU A 637 -23.04 -3.19 -5.60
CA GLU A 637 -22.35 -3.69 -4.40
C GLU A 637 -20.93 -4.20 -4.70
N LEU A 638 -20.76 -4.87 -5.84
CA LEU A 638 -19.51 -5.47 -6.27
C LEU A 638 -18.48 -4.40 -6.68
N VAL A 639 -18.94 -3.33 -7.32
CA VAL A 639 -18.12 -2.19 -7.77
C VAL A 639 -17.62 -1.35 -6.60
N ALA A 640 -18.42 -1.20 -5.55
CA ALA A 640 -17.99 -0.60 -4.29
C ALA A 640 -16.83 -1.38 -3.61
N ARG A 641 -16.52 -2.60 -4.09
CA ARG A 641 -15.47 -3.48 -3.57
C ARG A 641 -14.33 -3.74 -4.56
N ALA A 642 -14.34 -3.15 -5.76
CA ALA A 642 -13.26 -3.36 -6.73
C ALA A 642 -11.97 -2.66 -6.28
N ASP A 643 -10.82 -3.24 -6.63
CA ASP A 643 -9.50 -2.67 -6.35
C ASP A 643 -9.01 -1.73 -7.48
N GLU A 644 -7.81 -1.15 -7.29
CA GLU A 644 -7.14 -0.24 -8.24
C GLU A 644 -6.87 -0.88 -9.62
N LYS A 645 -6.97 -2.21 -9.75
CA LYS A 645 -6.80 -2.95 -11.00
C LYS A 645 -8.11 -3.26 -11.71
N GLN A 646 -9.23 -2.72 -11.20
CA GLN A 646 -10.58 -2.97 -11.70
C GLN A 646 -10.98 -4.45 -11.66
N VAL A 647 -10.35 -5.24 -10.79
CA VAL A 647 -10.71 -6.64 -10.58
C VAL A 647 -11.67 -6.72 -9.40
N ILE A 648 -12.94 -6.97 -9.71
CA ILE A 648 -13.91 -7.31 -8.68
C ILE A 648 -13.60 -8.72 -8.21
N THR A 649 -13.41 -8.92 -6.92
CA THR A 649 -13.28 -10.28 -6.37
C THR A 649 -14.65 -10.69 -5.84
N PHE A 650 -15.35 -11.56 -6.55
CA PHE A 650 -16.56 -12.17 -6.00
C PHE A 650 -16.12 -13.12 -4.89
N SER A 651 -16.65 -12.93 -3.70
CA SER A 651 -16.93 -14.07 -2.83
C SER A 651 -18.42 -14.33 -3.01
N LEU A 652 -18.76 -15.32 -3.84
CA LEU A 652 -20.12 -15.86 -3.87
C LEU A 652 -20.32 -16.64 -2.59
N SER A 653 -20.50 -15.92 -1.48
CA SER A 653 -20.59 -16.48 -0.14
C SER A 653 -21.86 -17.30 0.10
N SER A 654 -22.74 -17.41 -0.90
CA SER A 654 -23.92 -18.26 -0.90
C SER A 654 -23.74 -19.40 -1.90
N ASN A 655 -23.52 -20.62 -1.40
CA ASN A 655 -23.79 -21.85 -2.14
C ASN A 655 -25.14 -22.40 -1.65
N PRO A 656 -26.18 -22.53 -2.50
CA PRO A 656 -26.18 -22.27 -3.95
C PRO A 656 -26.11 -20.78 -4.30
N MET A 657 -25.49 -20.47 -5.44
CA MET A 657 -25.52 -19.12 -6.04
C MET A 657 -26.95 -18.60 -6.07
N SER A 658 -27.13 -17.33 -5.70
CA SER A 658 -28.42 -16.68 -5.87
C SER A 658 -28.81 -16.72 -7.35
N GLU A 659 -30.11 -16.78 -7.66
CA GLU A 659 -30.58 -16.73 -9.06
C GLU A 659 -30.05 -15.50 -9.81
N VAL A 660 -29.78 -14.43 -9.07
CA VAL A 660 -29.16 -13.19 -9.54
C VAL A 660 -27.71 -13.39 -9.97
N ASP A 661 -26.89 -14.05 -9.14
CA ASP A 661 -25.49 -14.32 -9.47
C ASP A 661 -25.39 -15.31 -10.65
N LYS A 662 -26.29 -16.31 -10.72
CA LYS A 662 -26.40 -17.21 -11.88
C LYS A 662 -26.75 -16.46 -13.16
N ALA A 663 -27.64 -15.48 -13.07
CA ALA A 663 -28.03 -14.69 -14.22
C ALA A 663 -26.93 -13.70 -14.66
N LEU A 664 -26.18 -13.13 -13.72
CA LEU A 664 -25.00 -12.29 -14.00
C LEU A 664 -23.85 -13.08 -14.63
N LEU A 665 -23.68 -14.33 -14.21
CA LEU A 665 -22.72 -15.23 -14.82
C LEU A 665 -23.17 -15.66 -16.22
N GLY A 666 -24.44 -16.02 -16.37
CA GLY A 666 -25.06 -16.39 -17.65
C GLY A 666 -25.08 -15.24 -18.67
N SER A 667 -25.10 -13.99 -18.22
CA SER A 667 -25.04 -12.82 -19.11
C SER A 667 -23.64 -12.52 -19.65
N LYS A 668 -22.61 -13.24 -19.17
CA LYS A 668 -21.18 -13.02 -19.49
C LYS A 668 -20.66 -11.63 -19.11
N TRP A 669 -21.31 -10.92 -18.19
CA TRP A 669 -20.81 -9.61 -17.69
C TRP A 669 -19.66 -9.78 -16.71
N VAL A 670 -19.68 -10.93 -16.07
CA VAL A 670 -18.68 -11.38 -15.15
C VAL A 670 -18.14 -12.68 -15.70
N ARG A 671 -16.83 -12.79 -15.80
CA ARG A 671 -16.16 -14.05 -16.15
C ARG A 671 -15.33 -14.49 -14.98
N LEU A 672 -15.11 -15.79 -14.85
CA LEU A 672 -14.05 -16.24 -13.97
C LEU A 672 -12.70 -15.66 -14.41
N SER A 673 -11.96 -15.09 -13.46
CA SER A 673 -10.57 -14.74 -13.67
C SER A 673 -9.81 -16.01 -14.11
N HIS A 674 -8.86 -15.84 -15.02
CA HIS A 674 -8.19 -16.96 -15.70
C HIS A 674 -7.74 -18.04 -14.69
N GLY A 675 -8.41 -19.21 -14.73
CA GLY A 675 -8.08 -20.38 -13.91
C GLY A 675 -9.02 -20.66 -12.72
N GLY A 676 -10.05 -19.85 -12.47
CA GLY A 676 -11.06 -20.16 -11.44
C GLY A 676 -12.06 -21.24 -11.89
N LYS A 677 -12.61 -22.02 -10.94
CA LYS A 677 -13.74 -22.95 -11.16
C LYS A 677 -15.07 -22.22 -11.00
N GLU A 678 -16.03 -22.49 -11.88
CA GLU A 678 -17.39 -21.95 -11.80
C GLU A 678 -17.98 -22.25 -10.41
N GLY A 679 -18.26 -21.20 -9.64
CA GLY A 679 -18.66 -21.23 -8.23
C GLY A 679 -17.62 -20.74 -7.21
N GLU A 680 -16.31 -20.82 -7.49
CA GLU A 680 -15.24 -20.66 -6.47
C GLU A 680 -14.00 -19.84 -6.90
N GLY A 681 -14.06 -19.13 -8.04
CA GLY A 681 -12.96 -18.24 -8.45
C GLY A 681 -13.20 -16.77 -8.10
N PRO A 682 -12.15 -15.91 -8.13
CA PRO A 682 -12.35 -14.50 -8.40
C PRO A 682 -13.00 -14.37 -9.77
N TYR A 683 -14.03 -13.54 -9.92
CA TYR A 683 -14.63 -13.30 -11.22
C TYR A 683 -14.34 -11.85 -11.63
N GLU A 684 -13.66 -11.68 -12.74
CA GLU A 684 -13.40 -10.37 -13.31
C GLU A 684 -14.65 -9.84 -14.02
N LEU A 685 -14.89 -8.53 -13.92
CA LEU A 685 -15.71 -7.88 -14.93
C LEU A 685 -15.05 -8.06 -16.28
N VAL A 686 -15.84 -8.44 -17.28
CA VAL A 686 -15.32 -8.71 -18.63
C VAL A 686 -14.86 -7.42 -19.32
N ASP A 687 -15.31 -6.25 -18.84
CA ASP A 687 -15.04 -4.95 -19.47
C ASP A 687 -15.02 -3.80 -18.43
N GLU A 688 -14.05 -2.89 -18.57
CA GLU A 688 -13.90 -1.67 -17.75
C GLU A 688 -15.15 -0.77 -17.82
N THR A 689 -15.87 -0.78 -18.95
CA THR A 689 -17.11 0.00 -19.12
C THR A 689 -18.25 -0.46 -18.20
N LEU A 690 -18.21 -1.70 -17.70
CA LEU A 690 -19.18 -2.24 -16.73
C LEU A 690 -18.92 -1.74 -15.30
N PHE A 691 -17.64 -1.57 -14.95
CA PHE A 691 -17.22 -0.92 -13.70
C PHE A 691 -17.64 0.55 -13.69
N ASP A 692 -17.36 1.23 -14.79
CA ASP A 692 -17.77 2.59 -15.08
C ASP A 692 -19.31 2.75 -15.02
N TYR A 693 -20.06 1.83 -15.64
CA TYR A 693 -21.53 1.81 -15.61
C TYR A 693 -22.08 1.70 -14.18
N ALA A 694 -21.51 0.81 -13.38
CA ALA A 694 -21.95 0.60 -12.01
C ALA A 694 -21.59 1.75 -11.07
N LEU A 695 -20.46 2.42 -11.29
CA LEU A 695 -20.15 3.70 -10.64
C LEU A 695 -21.19 4.77 -11.00
N ALA A 696 -21.65 4.81 -12.25
CA ALA A 696 -22.73 5.70 -12.68
C ALA A 696 -24.06 5.37 -11.98
N VAL A 697 -24.41 4.08 -11.87
CA VAL A 697 -25.61 3.62 -11.14
C VAL A 697 -25.53 3.98 -9.65
N ASN A 698 -24.38 3.75 -8.99
CA ASN A 698 -24.15 4.19 -7.61
C ASN A 698 -24.23 5.71 -7.45
N SER A 699 -23.69 6.47 -8.41
CA SER A 699 -23.80 7.93 -8.42
C SER A 699 -25.25 8.40 -8.59
N ILE A 700 -26.08 7.67 -9.35
CA ILE A 700 -27.52 7.91 -9.47
C ILE A 700 -28.24 7.57 -8.14
N PHE A 701 -27.81 6.54 -7.42
CA PHE A 701 -28.35 6.23 -6.08
C PHE A 701 -27.94 7.26 -5.03
N GLU A 702 -26.70 7.73 -5.02
CA GLU A 702 -26.26 8.83 -4.16
C GLU A 702 -26.97 10.15 -4.50
N LEU A 703 -27.27 10.38 -5.79
CA LEU A 703 -28.19 11.43 -6.27
C LEU A 703 -29.51 11.40 -5.54
N ILE A 704 -30.12 10.20 -5.49
CA ILE A 704 -31.42 9.96 -4.92
C ILE A 704 -31.37 10.30 -3.43
N SER A 705 -30.33 9.84 -2.71
CA SER A 705 -30.10 10.16 -1.28
C SER A 705 -29.77 11.62 -1.01
N PHE A 706 -29.13 12.34 -1.94
CA PHE A 706 -28.83 13.77 -1.80
C PHE A 706 -30.10 14.64 -1.93
N VAL A 707 -31.01 14.27 -2.84
CA VAL A 707 -32.30 14.95 -3.05
C VAL A 707 -33.23 14.79 -1.83
N GLU A 708 -33.05 13.76 -0.99
CA GLU A 708 -33.84 13.54 0.24
C GLU A 708 -33.67 14.63 1.32
N LYS A 709 -32.59 15.42 1.28
CA LYS A 709 -32.27 16.40 2.34
C LYS A 709 -33.02 17.74 2.22
N ASP A 710 -33.83 17.96 1.17
CA ASP A 710 -34.55 19.23 0.95
C ASP A 710 -36.06 19.14 1.27
N SER A 711 -36.59 20.14 1.97
CA SER A 711 -37.68 19.96 2.94
C SER A 711 -39.13 20.18 2.42
N HIS A 712 -39.35 20.34 1.12
CA HIS A 712 -40.60 20.92 0.58
C HIS A 712 -41.34 20.06 -0.48
N CYS A 713 -41.46 18.73 -0.35
CA CYS A 713 -42.04 17.88 -1.41
C CYS A 713 -43.08 16.81 -0.95
N PRO A 714 -43.86 16.17 -1.86
CA PRO A 714 -45.01 15.29 -1.53
C PRO A 714 -44.70 13.77 -1.51
N SER A 715 -45.69 12.97 -1.07
CA SER A 715 -45.65 11.54 -0.62
C SER A 715 -44.92 10.48 -1.49
N ALA A 716 -44.43 9.41 -0.83
CA ALA A 716 -43.63 8.30 -1.36
C ALA A 716 -44.25 7.53 -2.56
N ALA A 717 -45.57 7.30 -2.58
CA ALA A 717 -46.25 6.65 -3.71
C ALA A 717 -46.11 7.46 -5.01
N SER A 718 -46.05 8.79 -4.88
CA SER A 718 -45.82 9.72 -5.98
C SER A 718 -44.36 9.71 -6.44
N VAL A 719 -43.40 9.45 -5.55
CA VAL A 719 -41.97 9.30 -5.89
C VAL A 719 -41.76 8.03 -6.72
N ASN A 720 -42.33 6.89 -6.31
CA ASN A 720 -42.24 5.63 -7.07
C ASN A 720 -42.91 5.72 -8.46
N ALA A 721 -44.06 6.40 -8.57
CA ALA A 721 -44.70 6.63 -9.87
C ALA A 721 -43.87 7.58 -10.78
N ALA A 722 -43.18 8.56 -10.19
CA ALA A 722 -42.30 9.46 -10.94
C ALA A 722 -40.98 8.79 -11.34
N LEU A 723 -40.37 7.98 -10.47
CA LEU A 723 -39.21 7.15 -10.79
C LEU A 723 -39.58 6.09 -11.84
N SER A 724 -40.76 5.48 -11.75
CA SER A 724 -41.33 4.58 -12.75
C SER A 724 -41.47 5.26 -14.11
N SER A 725 -41.94 6.50 -14.12
CA SER A 725 -42.04 7.31 -15.34
C SER A 725 -40.69 7.78 -15.89
N VAL A 726 -39.72 8.13 -15.04
CA VAL A 726 -38.39 8.66 -15.45
C VAL A 726 -37.46 7.53 -15.88
N LEU A 727 -37.47 6.42 -15.16
CA LEU A 727 -36.66 5.23 -15.45
C LEU A 727 -37.35 4.27 -16.42
N ASN A 728 -38.60 4.56 -16.82
CA ASN A 728 -39.45 3.70 -17.64
C ASN A 728 -39.54 2.24 -17.12
N ARG A 729 -39.67 2.07 -15.79
CA ARG A 729 -39.78 0.76 -15.12
C ARG A 729 -41.18 0.59 -14.54
N GLU A 730 -41.71 -0.63 -14.47
CA GLU A 730 -42.91 -0.91 -13.66
C GLU A 730 -42.65 -0.56 -12.19
N ALA A 731 -43.59 0.12 -11.53
CA ALA A 731 -43.40 0.71 -10.20
C ALA A 731 -42.99 -0.30 -9.11
N ASN A 732 -43.29 -1.58 -9.34
CA ASN A 732 -42.99 -2.76 -8.53
C ASN A 732 -41.54 -3.27 -8.69
N HIS A 733 -40.79 -2.80 -9.70
CA HIS A 733 -39.35 -3.10 -9.88
C HIS A 733 -38.43 -2.01 -9.33
N ILE A 734 -39.01 -0.99 -8.67
CA ILE A 734 -38.30 0.08 -8.00
C ILE A 734 -38.40 -0.22 -6.51
N GLN A 735 -37.27 -0.45 -5.83
CA GLN A 735 -37.31 -0.77 -4.40
C GLN A 735 -38.06 0.33 -3.64
N PRO A 736 -38.99 -0.04 -2.73
CA PRO A 736 -39.70 0.94 -1.93
C PRO A 736 -38.69 1.65 -1.01
N LEU A 737 -38.52 2.95 -1.23
CA LEU A 737 -37.66 3.79 -0.39
C LEU A 737 -38.20 3.84 1.06
N PRO A 738 -37.32 4.01 2.07
CA PRO A 738 -37.71 4.18 3.47
C PRO A 738 -38.79 5.27 3.63
N GLU A 739 -39.69 5.08 4.59
CA GLU A 739 -41.00 5.78 4.73
C GLU A 739 -40.98 7.31 4.93
N LYS A 740 -39.84 8.00 4.73
CA LYS A 740 -39.72 9.46 4.86
C LYS A 740 -38.77 10.05 3.81
N ALA A 741 -39.24 10.20 2.58
CA ALA A 741 -38.57 11.03 1.59
C ALA A 741 -39.54 11.53 0.51
N PRO A 742 -39.48 12.82 0.14
CA PRO A 742 -40.21 13.34 -0.98
C PRO A 742 -39.33 13.94 -2.12
N ARG A 743 -39.94 14.16 -3.31
CA ARG A 743 -39.40 14.33 -4.70
C ARG A 743 -38.40 15.48 -5.02
N VAL A 744 -37.59 15.35 -6.11
CA VAL A 744 -37.57 16.13 -7.41
C VAL A 744 -36.74 15.36 -8.46
N LEU A 745 -37.28 15.04 -9.66
CA LEU A 745 -36.52 14.52 -10.82
C LEU A 745 -36.88 15.20 -12.17
N SER A 746 -38.03 15.86 -12.28
CA SER A 746 -38.48 16.49 -13.54
C SER A 746 -38.08 17.97 -13.72
N ARG A 747 -37.21 18.50 -12.84
CA ARG A 747 -36.73 19.91 -12.87
C ARG A 747 -35.22 20.05 -12.70
N ILE A 748 -34.49 18.95 -12.79
CA ILE A 748 -33.06 18.94 -12.50
C ILE A 748 -32.32 19.55 -13.71
N THR A 749 -31.47 20.53 -13.46
CA THR A 749 -30.74 21.32 -14.46
C THR A 749 -29.23 21.08 -14.34
N ILE A 750 -28.43 21.62 -15.26
CA ILE A 750 -26.96 21.49 -15.25
C ILE A 750 -26.28 21.99 -13.95
N THR A 751 -26.99 22.76 -13.11
CA THR A 751 -26.48 23.22 -11.82
C THR A 751 -26.65 22.25 -10.67
N ASP A 752 -27.47 21.22 -10.83
CA ASP A 752 -27.59 20.24 -9.79
C ASP A 752 -26.27 19.46 -9.68
N PRO A 753 -25.64 19.39 -8.49
CA PRO A 753 -24.37 18.67 -8.26
C PRO A 753 -24.39 17.26 -8.84
N SER A 754 -25.59 16.71 -8.89
CA SER A 754 -26.03 15.48 -9.48
C SER A 754 -25.74 15.29 -10.99
N TRP A 755 -26.00 16.29 -11.84
CA TRP A 755 -25.75 16.18 -13.28
C TRP A 755 -24.29 16.35 -13.66
N ARG A 756 -23.48 16.92 -12.77
CA ARG A 756 -22.02 17.00 -12.92
C ARG A 756 -21.43 15.62 -13.19
N PHE A 757 -21.86 14.62 -12.42
CA PHE A 757 -21.40 13.24 -12.58
C PHE A 757 -21.86 12.63 -13.90
N VAL A 758 -23.14 12.78 -14.26
CA VAL A 758 -23.71 12.21 -15.49
C VAL A 758 -23.03 12.78 -16.75
N TYR A 759 -22.80 14.09 -16.81
CA TYR A 759 -22.11 14.70 -17.95
C TYR A 759 -20.62 14.42 -17.96
N SER A 760 -19.94 14.43 -16.81
CA SER A 760 -18.52 14.04 -16.73
C SER A 760 -18.33 12.59 -17.17
N TYR A 761 -19.28 11.72 -16.84
CA TYR A 761 -19.32 10.33 -17.22
C TYR A 761 -19.60 10.11 -18.72
N ALA A 762 -20.63 10.75 -19.28
CA ALA A 762 -20.89 10.71 -20.72
C ALA A 762 -19.69 11.24 -21.52
N SER A 763 -19.02 12.28 -21.01
CA SER A 763 -17.79 12.83 -21.55
C SER A 763 -16.63 11.83 -21.50
N MET A 764 -16.50 11.08 -20.40
CA MET A 764 -15.49 10.03 -20.22
C MET A 764 -15.73 8.86 -21.18
N LEU A 765 -16.96 8.35 -21.29
CA LEU A 765 -17.35 7.30 -22.22
C LEU A 765 -17.11 7.69 -23.68
N ALA A 766 -17.41 8.94 -24.04
CA ALA A 766 -17.13 9.44 -25.38
C ALA A 766 -15.62 9.57 -25.67
N SER A 767 -14.77 9.60 -24.64
CA SER A 767 -13.31 9.81 -24.73
C SER A 767 -12.48 8.54 -24.57
N ALA A 768 -13.11 7.38 -24.33
CA ALA A 768 -12.41 6.11 -24.17
C ALA A 768 -11.59 5.72 -25.43
N PRO A 769 -10.31 5.31 -25.28
CA PRO A 769 -9.46 4.94 -26.41
C PRO A 769 -10.08 3.77 -27.19
N ASN A 770 -10.23 3.94 -28.51
CA ASN A 770 -10.86 3.00 -29.47
C ASN A 770 -12.40 3.00 -29.55
N ALA A 771 -13.12 3.70 -28.67
CA ALA A 771 -14.56 3.98 -28.83
C ALA A 771 -14.85 5.35 -29.47
N GLY A 772 -13.81 6.20 -29.60
CA GLY A 772 -13.88 7.60 -30.03
C GLY A 772 -14.46 7.81 -31.43
N ASN A 773 -15.78 7.79 -31.53
CA ASN A 773 -16.47 8.40 -32.65
C ASN A 773 -16.44 9.92 -32.44
N LEU A 774 -15.56 10.62 -33.15
CA LEU A 774 -15.43 12.08 -33.14
C LEU A 774 -16.78 12.79 -33.36
N GLU A 775 -17.74 12.17 -34.07
CA GLU A 775 -19.11 12.68 -34.18
C GLU A 775 -19.88 12.66 -32.86
N LEU A 776 -19.77 11.60 -32.06
CA LEU A 776 -20.47 11.48 -30.78
C LEU A 776 -19.93 12.50 -29.78
N GLN A 777 -18.61 12.66 -29.71
CA GLN A 777 -17.97 13.72 -28.93
C GLN A 777 -18.46 15.09 -29.36
N LYS A 778 -18.46 15.39 -30.67
CA LYS A 778 -18.97 16.68 -31.19
C LYS A 778 -20.45 16.92 -30.87
N LYS A 779 -21.29 15.88 -30.93
CA LYS A 779 -22.72 15.96 -30.60
C LYS A 779 -22.96 16.16 -29.10
N LEU A 780 -22.24 15.43 -28.25
CA LEU A 780 -22.31 15.59 -26.80
C LEU A 780 -21.83 16.98 -26.37
N VAL A 781 -20.72 17.46 -26.95
CA VAL A 781 -20.24 18.84 -26.79
C VAL A 781 -21.32 19.84 -27.19
N ALA A 782 -21.88 19.71 -28.39
CA ALA A 782 -22.90 20.63 -28.89
C ALA A 782 -24.16 20.64 -28.01
N GLN A 783 -24.55 19.48 -27.48
CA GLN A 783 -25.68 19.36 -26.58
C GLN A 783 -25.38 19.98 -25.21
N LEU A 784 -24.22 19.67 -24.62
CA LEU A 784 -23.74 20.30 -23.38
C LEU A 784 -23.73 21.83 -23.51
N THR A 785 -23.22 22.33 -24.64
CA THR A 785 -23.28 23.76 -24.98
C THR A 785 -24.71 24.26 -25.03
N ASN A 786 -25.63 23.55 -25.67
CA ASN A 786 -27.02 23.96 -25.79
C ASN A 786 -27.74 23.97 -24.43
N GLU A 787 -27.56 22.95 -23.60
CA GLU A 787 -28.17 22.87 -22.27
C GLU A 787 -27.58 23.90 -21.31
N ALA A 788 -26.25 24.13 -21.35
CA ALA A 788 -25.63 25.23 -20.63
C ALA A 788 -26.20 26.59 -21.10
N THR A 789 -26.39 26.78 -22.41
CA THR A 789 -26.98 28.01 -22.98
C THR A 789 -28.41 28.21 -22.50
N LYS A 790 -29.24 27.16 -22.54
CA LYS A 790 -30.62 27.19 -22.06
C LYS A 790 -30.68 27.47 -20.58
N PHE A 791 -29.79 26.86 -19.80
CA PHE A 791 -29.69 27.09 -18.36
C PHE A 791 -29.37 28.56 -18.07
N LEU A 792 -28.30 29.11 -18.67
CA LEU A 792 -27.94 30.52 -18.49
C LEU A 792 -29.09 31.45 -18.91
N HIS A 793 -29.76 31.16 -20.02
CA HIS A 793 -30.96 31.89 -20.44
C HIS A 793 -32.16 31.75 -19.51
N SER A 794 -32.31 30.60 -18.86
CA SER A 794 -33.38 30.37 -17.88
C SER A 794 -33.11 31.17 -16.61
N GLN A 795 -31.85 31.29 -16.20
CA GLN A 795 -31.44 32.16 -15.09
C GLN A 795 -31.68 33.64 -15.43
N GLU A 796 -31.34 34.07 -16.64
CA GLU A 796 -31.67 35.42 -17.15
C GLU A 796 -33.18 35.70 -17.17
N ARG A 797 -34.00 34.70 -17.53
CA ARG A 797 -35.45 34.85 -17.58
C ARG A 797 -36.10 34.79 -16.19
N ALA A 798 -35.62 33.93 -15.29
CA ALA A 798 -36.06 33.87 -13.90
C ALA A 798 -35.76 35.19 -13.17
N ALA A 799 -34.65 35.83 -13.52
CA ALA A 799 -34.32 37.18 -13.11
C ALA A 799 -35.26 38.27 -13.67
N GLY A 800 -36.01 37.98 -14.73
CA GLY A 800 -36.86 38.92 -15.48
C GLY A 800 -38.09 39.46 -14.76
N THR A 801 -38.36 39.03 -13.52
CA THR A 801 -39.38 39.65 -12.64
C THR A 801 -38.80 40.53 -11.53
N LEU A 802 -37.47 40.51 -11.33
CA LEU A 802 -36.76 41.33 -10.33
C LEU A 802 -35.50 42.05 -10.87
N GLY A 803 -35.29 42.04 -12.19
CA GLY A 803 -34.32 42.90 -12.87
C GLY A 803 -32.84 42.53 -12.72
N GLY A 804 -32.49 41.26 -12.47
CA GLY A 804 -31.10 40.86 -12.19
C GLY A 804 -30.59 39.62 -12.94
N GLY A 805 -30.21 39.71 -14.22
CA GLY A 805 -29.68 38.61 -15.04
C GLY A 805 -28.38 37.98 -14.50
N THR A 806 -27.82 36.98 -15.19
CA THR A 806 -26.59 36.27 -14.79
C THR A 806 -25.41 37.21 -14.48
N LEU A 807 -25.28 38.29 -15.26
CA LEU A 807 -24.26 39.33 -15.02
C LEU A 807 -24.55 40.14 -13.76
N ASP A 808 -25.80 40.25 -13.32
CA ASP A 808 -26.19 41.00 -12.12
C ASP A 808 -25.87 40.22 -10.84
N VAL A 809 -25.93 38.88 -10.85
CA VAL A 809 -25.43 38.06 -9.72
C VAL A 809 -23.94 38.33 -9.48
N ILE A 810 -23.18 38.46 -10.57
CA ILE A 810 -21.75 38.77 -10.55
C ILE A 810 -21.52 40.26 -10.24
N ALA A 811 -22.31 41.17 -10.82
CA ALA A 811 -22.20 42.60 -10.57
C ALA A 811 -22.59 42.98 -9.12
N ALA A 812 -23.49 42.21 -8.50
CA ALA A 812 -23.92 42.39 -7.12
C ALA A 812 -22.86 42.00 -6.09
N LEU A 813 -21.87 41.17 -6.47
CA LEU A 813 -20.75 40.87 -5.59
C LEU A 813 -19.94 42.15 -5.34
N THR A 814 -19.73 42.43 -4.06
CA THR A 814 -18.82 43.47 -3.60
C THR A 814 -17.37 43.06 -3.85
N ASP A 815 -16.45 44.02 -3.95
CA ASP A 815 -15.04 43.71 -4.18
C ASP A 815 -14.45 42.80 -3.09
N SER A 816 -14.92 42.90 -1.85
CA SER A 816 -14.49 42.04 -0.75
C SER A 816 -14.99 40.60 -0.92
N GLU A 817 -16.19 40.41 -1.47
CA GLU A 817 -16.73 39.09 -1.81
C GLU A 817 -15.96 38.44 -2.96
N TYR A 818 -15.45 39.22 -3.92
CA TYR A 818 -14.56 38.71 -4.96
C TYR A 818 -13.23 38.18 -4.44
N VAL A 819 -12.77 38.62 -3.26
CA VAL A 819 -11.54 38.07 -2.67
C VAL A 819 -11.79 36.74 -1.96
N ARG A 820 -13.05 36.42 -1.62
CA ARG A 820 -13.43 35.21 -0.88
C ARG A 820 -13.67 34.01 -1.79
N PHE A 821 -12.80 33.00 -1.71
CA PHE A 821 -12.94 31.78 -2.52
C PHE A 821 -14.27 31.04 -2.30
N ASP A 822 -14.79 30.99 -1.06
CA ASP A 822 -16.07 30.32 -0.76
C ASP A 822 -17.26 31.00 -1.43
N VAL A 823 -17.24 32.34 -1.54
CA VAL A 823 -18.27 33.11 -2.25
C VAL A 823 -18.15 32.89 -3.76
N ARG A 824 -16.93 32.97 -4.30
CA ARG A 824 -16.69 32.69 -5.73
C ARG A 824 -17.09 31.26 -6.09
N ASP A 825 -16.78 30.29 -5.25
CA ASP A 825 -17.17 28.89 -5.44
C ASP A 825 -18.69 28.72 -5.46
N LYS A 826 -19.41 29.38 -4.55
CA LYS A 826 -20.87 29.41 -4.55
C LYS A 826 -21.42 30.00 -5.85
N VAL A 827 -20.85 31.10 -6.33
CA VAL A 827 -21.25 31.75 -7.59
C VAL A 827 -20.96 30.84 -8.78
N ARG A 828 -19.77 30.22 -8.87
CA ARG A 828 -19.43 29.25 -9.92
C ARG A 828 -20.44 28.10 -9.97
N LYS A 829 -20.83 27.56 -8.80
CA LYS A 829 -21.84 26.50 -8.68
C LYS A 829 -23.23 26.99 -9.12
N GLN A 830 -23.66 28.16 -8.67
CA GLN A 830 -24.93 28.78 -9.07
C GLN A 830 -25.03 29.02 -10.58
N LEU A 831 -23.90 29.33 -11.21
CA LEU A 831 -23.81 29.55 -12.66
C LEU A 831 -23.56 28.26 -13.46
N GLY A 832 -23.36 27.12 -12.79
CA GLY A 832 -23.02 25.84 -13.43
C GLY A 832 -21.65 25.85 -14.12
N LEU A 833 -20.80 26.85 -13.85
CA LEU A 833 -19.53 27.04 -14.55
C LEU A 833 -18.58 25.87 -14.32
N SER A 834 -18.45 25.39 -13.07
CA SER A 834 -17.59 24.25 -12.75
C SER A 834 -18.03 22.98 -13.48
N VAL A 835 -19.34 22.75 -13.60
CA VAL A 835 -19.89 21.57 -14.29
C VAL A 835 -19.59 21.64 -15.78
N VAL A 836 -19.84 22.79 -16.40
CA VAL A 836 -19.56 23.00 -17.82
C VAL A 836 -18.06 22.87 -18.07
N ILE A 837 -17.21 23.53 -17.29
CA ILE A 837 -15.76 23.51 -17.51
C ILE A 837 -15.21 22.10 -17.32
N GLU A 838 -15.58 21.39 -16.27
CA GLU A 838 -15.09 20.03 -16.02
C GLU A 838 -15.54 19.04 -17.09
N SER A 839 -16.82 19.08 -17.48
CA SER A 839 -17.36 18.20 -18.53
C SER A 839 -16.61 18.38 -19.85
N PHE A 840 -16.17 19.60 -20.14
CA PHE A 840 -15.36 19.92 -21.32
C PHE A 840 -13.88 19.53 -21.14
N CYS A 841 -13.28 19.74 -19.96
CA CYS A 841 -11.91 19.32 -19.66
C CYS A 841 -11.75 17.79 -19.84
N PHE A 842 -12.74 16.98 -19.47
CA PHE A 842 -12.70 15.52 -19.69
C PHE A 842 -12.78 15.10 -21.16
N LEU A 843 -13.42 15.90 -22.03
CA LEU A 843 -13.51 15.65 -23.48
C LEU A 843 -12.21 15.98 -24.23
N THR A 844 -11.21 16.56 -23.56
CA THR A 844 -10.05 17.22 -24.20
C THR A 844 -8.71 16.51 -23.99
N VAL A 845 -8.71 15.19 -23.75
CA VAL A 845 -7.44 14.44 -23.65
C VAL A 845 -6.73 14.46 -25.01
N GLY A 846 -5.79 15.39 -25.21
CA GLY A 846 -4.67 15.20 -26.15
C GLY A 846 -4.31 16.29 -27.16
N ASP A 847 -5.08 17.37 -27.38
CA ASP A 847 -4.67 18.37 -28.39
C ASP A 847 -5.08 19.83 -28.08
N ALA A 848 -4.14 20.76 -28.27
CA ALA A 848 -4.33 22.21 -28.19
C ALA A 848 -5.27 22.77 -29.29
N SER A 849 -5.61 21.95 -30.28
CA SER A 849 -6.58 22.26 -31.35
C SER A 849 -8.05 21.96 -30.98
N CYS A 850 -8.34 21.57 -29.73
CA CYS A 850 -9.64 21.01 -29.39
C CYS A 850 -10.85 21.95 -29.66
N VAL A 851 -11.82 21.42 -30.42
CA VAL A 851 -13.15 21.98 -30.73
C VAL A 851 -13.91 22.43 -29.48
N ALA A 852 -13.62 21.85 -28.32
CA ALA A 852 -14.15 22.24 -27.01
C ALA A 852 -13.85 23.71 -26.64
N ASN A 853 -12.64 24.21 -26.94
CA ASN A 853 -12.25 25.57 -26.59
C ASN A 853 -13.03 26.61 -27.40
N GLU A 854 -13.22 26.36 -28.70
CA GLU A 854 -14.00 27.25 -29.58
C GLU A 854 -15.48 27.27 -29.19
N ASN A 855 -16.04 26.12 -28.82
CA ASN A 855 -17.43 26.02 -28.36
C ASN A 855 -17.66 26.68 -26.99
N LEU A 856 -16.73 26.55 -26.04
CA LEU A 856 -16.80 27.28 -24.76
C LEU A 856 -16.66 28.78 -24.97
N GLN A 857 -15.72 29.20 -25.84
CA GLN A 857 -15.54 30.61 -26.16
C GLN A 857 -16.78 31.18 -26.87
N SER A 858 -17.44 30.41 -27.73
CA SER A 858 -18.72 30.82 -28.36
C SER A 858 -19.86 30.87 -27.34
N LEU A 859 -19.95 29.90 -26.43
CA LEU A 859 -20.97 29.83 -25.37
C LEU A 859 -20.93 31.07 -24.48
N TRP A 860 -19.72 31.47 -24.07
CA TRP A 860 -19.52 32.60 -23.17
C TRP A 860 -19.22 33.91 -23.89
N GLY A 861 -19.03 33.90 -25.21
CA GLY A 861 -18.60 35.06 -25.98
C GLY A 861 -19.53 36.26 -25.82
N ARG A 862 -20.85 36.03 -25.72
CA ARG A 862 -21.81 37.12 -25.45
C ARG A 862 -21.66 37.74 -24.06
N TYR A 863 -21.35 36.92 -23.05
CA TYR A 863 -21.19 37.36 -21.67
C TYR A 863 -19.87 38.07 -21.47
N ILE A 864 -18.79 37.51 -22.03
CA ILE A 864 -17.46 38.13 -22.04
C ILE A 864 -17.47 39.43 -22.85
N GLY A 865 -18.27 39.48 -23.93
CA GLY A 865 -18.45 40.68 -24.75
C GLY A 865 -19.24 41.78 -24.05
N ALA A 866 -20.25 41.43 -23.26
CA ALA A 866 -21.07 42.36 -22.48
C ALA A 866 -20.46 42.73 -21.11
N ASP A 867 -19.45 42.01 -20.66
CA ASP A 867 -18.74 42.24 -19.41
C ASP A 867 -17.65 43.31 -19.56
N ASP A 868 -18.09 44.57 -19.66
CA ASP A 868 -17.20 45.73 -19.79
C ASP A 868 -16.24 45.88 -18.60
N HIS A 869 -16.63 45.36 -17.44
CA HIS A 869 -15.86 45.44 -16.20
C HIS A 869 -14.94 44.23 -15.98
N GLY A 870 -15.01 43.19 -16.80
CA GLY A 870 -14.16 42.00 -16.70
C GLY A 870 -14.46 41.04 -15.54
N ARG A 871 -15.58 41.23 -14.82
CA ARG A 871 -15.96 40.48 -13.62
C ARG A 871 -16.39 39.04 -13.94
N PHE A 872 -17.17 38.85 -14.99
CA PHE A 872 -17.55 37.53 -15.48
C PHE A 872 -16.33 36.78 -16.02
N ALA A 873 -15.49 37.46 -16.81
CA ALA A 873 -14.25 36.88 -17.31
C ALA A 873 -13.32 36.40 -16.18
N TYR A 874 -13.25 37.14 -15.06
CA TYR A 874 -12.49 36.75 -13.87
C TYR A 874 -13.00 35.43 -13.26
N ILE A 875 -14.31 35.31 -13.02
CA ILE A 875 -14.90 34.09 -12.41
C ILE A 875 -14.74 32.87 -13.31
N VAL A 876 -14.93 33.04 -14.62
CA VAL A 876 -14.73 31.96 -15.60
C VAL A 876 -13.26 31.56 -15.67
N LEU A 877 -12.35 32.53 -15.71
CA LEU A 877 -10.91 32.26 -15.72
C LEU A 877 -10.48 31.47 -14.47
N GLU A 878 -10.91 31.90 -13.28
CA GLU A 878 -10.63 31.17 -12.03
C GLU A 878 -11.15 29.73 -12.10
N ALA A 879 -12.36 29.53 -12.59
CA ALA A 879 -12.96 28.21 -12.75
C ALA A 879 -12.17 27.33 -13.74
N VAL A 880 -11.69 27.91 -14.85
CA VAL A 880 -10.83 27.20 -15.81
C VAL A 880 -9.49 26.82 -15.17
N LEU A 881 -8.86 27.74 -14.44
CA LEU A 881 -7.60 27.48 -13.75
C LEU A 881 -7.75 26.37 -12.70
N PHE A 882 -8.88 26.37 -11.99
CA PHE A 882 -9.20 25.40 -10.95
C PHE A 882 -9.52 24.00 -11.51
N CYS A 883 -10.30 23.92 -12.59
CA CYS A 883 -10.80 22.64 -13.13
C CYS A 883 -9.86 22.01 -14.17
N ALA A 884 -9.00 22.77 -14.86
CA ALA A 884 -8.12 22.27 -15.92
C ALA A 884 -6.85 21.59 -15.37
N ARG A 885 -7.03 20.49 -14.63
CA ARG A 885 -5.95 19.63 -14.10
C ARG A 885 -5.09 19.08 -15.25
N GLY A 886 -4.02 19.78 -15.62
CA GLY A 886 -3.07 19.37 -16.65
C GLY A 886 -3.51 19.57 -18.12
N VAL A 887 -4.75 19.95 -18.39
CA VAL A 887 -5.25 20.21 -19.76
C VAL A 887 -4.85 21.61 -20.22
N ARG A 888 -4.30 21.72 -21.44
CA ARG A 888 -3.86 22.99 -22.04
C ARG A 888 -5.06 23.81 -22.56
N CYS A 889 -5.78 24.50 -21.68
CA CYS A 889 -6.78 25.50 -22.03
C CYS A 889 -6.16 26.87 -22.41
N SER A 890 -4.94 26.88 -22.98
CA SER A 890 -4.14 28.10 -23.16
C SER A 890 -4.85 29.14 -24.02
N LYS A 891 -5.52 28.74 -25.11
CA LYS A 891 -6.30 29.66 -25.96
C LYS A 891 -7.44 30.34 -25.20
N LEU A 892 -8.20 29.57 -24.42
CA LEU A 892 -9.31 30.09 -23.63
C LEU A 892 -8.80 31.01 -22.51
N ILE A 893 -7.73 30.63 -21.82
CA ILE A 893 -7.05 31.47 -20.81
C ILE A 893 -6.57 32.76 -21.45
N SER A 894 -5.88 32.72 -22.60
CA SER A 894 -5.40 33.89 -23.32
C SER A 894 -6.53 34.82 -23.78
N ALA A 895 -7.74 34.28 -24.05
CA ALA A 895 -8.91 35.08 -24.40
C ALA A 895 -9.56 35.75 -23.18
N LEU A 896 -9.64 35.03 -22.04
CA LEU A 896 -10.26 35.54 -20.80
C LEU A 896 -9.35 36.50 -20.03
N LEU A 897 -8.05 36.27 -20.08
CA LEU A 897 -7.05 36.97 -19.26
C LEU A 897 -7.03 38.49 -19.45
N PRO A 898 -7.03 39.06 -20.67
CA PRO A 898 -7.09 40.50 -20.86
C PRO A 898 -8.34 41.15 -20.25
N LYS A 899 -9.49 40.44 -20.30
CA LYS A 899 -10.76 40.92 -19.74
C LYS A 899 -10.76 40.82 -18.22
N ALA A 900 -10.34 39.70 -17.65
CA ALA A 900 -10.18 39.55 -16.21
C ALA A 900 -9.21 40.59 -15.62
N LYS A 901 -8.18 40.98 -16.39
CA LYS A 901 -7.25 42.04 -16.01
C LYS A 901 -7.89 43.41 -15.91
N ILE A 902 -8.87 43.74 -16.76
CA ILE A 902 -9.62 45.01 -16.64
C ILE A 902 -10.28 45.11 -15.26
N PHE A 903 -10.85 44.02 -14.76
CA PHE A 903 -11.44 43.98 -13.42
C PHE A 903 -10.40 44.17 -12.31
N ILE A 904 -9.25 43.52 -12.44
CA ILE A 904 -8.15 43.66 -11.46
C ILE A 904 -7.61 45.09 -11.47
N ASP A 905 -7.39 45.66 -12.66
CA ASP A 905 -6.84 47.01 -12.84
C ASP A 905 -7.85 48.11 -12.51
N SER A 906 -9.17 47.85 -12.54
CA SER A 906 -10.18 48.82 -12.07
C SER A 906 -10.04 49.13 -10.58
N HIS A 907 -9.28 48.31 -9.84
CA HIS A 907 -8.93 48.52 -8.43
C HIS A 907 -7.54 49.18 -8.26
N ALA A 908 -6.99 49.84 -9.28
CA ALA A 908 -5.66 50.46 -9.22
C ALA A 908 -5.46 51.44 -8.05
N HIS A 909 -6.53 52.04 -7.53
CA HIS A 909 -6.48 52.94 -6.37
C HIS A 909 -6.39 52.21 -5.02
N ASP A 910 -6.66 50.90 -4.98
CA ASP A 910 -6.53 50.04 -3.80
C ASP A 910 -5.55 48.89 -4.12
N SER A 911 -4.26 49.17 -3.92
CA SER A 911 -3.17 48.23 -4.22
C SER A 911 -3.31 46.90 -3.46
N SER A 912 -3.91 46.93 -2.27
CA SER A 912 -4.16 45.74 -1.46
C SER A 912 -5.20 44.83 -2.11
N LYS A 913 -6.34 45.39 -2.54
CA LYS A 913 -7.37 44.62 -3.28
C LYS A 913 -6.85 44.10 -4.62
N LYS A 914 -6.15 44.94 -5.39
CA LYS A 914 -5.55 44.53 -6.65
C LYS A 914 -4.62 43.32 -6.47
N SER A 915 -3.79 43.35 -5.43
CA SER A 915 -2.90 42.25 -5.07
C SER A 915 -3.69 40.99 -4.70
N LEU A 916 -4.71 41.10 -3.84
CA LEU A 916 -5.52 39.96 -3.42
C LEU A 916 -6.31 39.29 -4.56
N LEU A 917 -6.85 40.08 -5.50
CA LEU A 917 -7.55 39.53 -6.67
C LEU A 917 -6.58 38.81 -7.63
N SER A 918 -5.37 39.36 -7.80
CA SER A 918 -4.30 38.70 -8.58
C SER A 918 -3.88 37.40 -7.91
N LEU A 919 -3.68 37.44 -6.59
CA LEU A 919 -3.30 36.31 -5.76
C LEU A 919 -4.33 35.19 -5.79
N ALA A 920 -5.62 35.53 -5.80
CA ALA A 920 -6.71 34.54 -5.87
C ALA A 920 -6.71 33.75 -7.18
N LEU A 921 -6.51 34.40 -8.34
CA LEU A 921 -6.33 33.69 -9.62
C LEU A 921 -5.05 32.87 -9.62
N PHE A 922 -3.98 33.45 -9.08
CA PHE A 922 -2.68 32.80 -9.04
C PHE A 922 -2.72 31.51 -8.21
N CYS A 923 -3.30 31.53 -7.01
CA CYS A 923 -3.47 30.32 -6.18
C CYS A 923 -4.49 29.33 -6.77
N SER A 924 -5.39 29.77 -7.66
CA SER A 924 -6.26 28.85 -8.42
C SER A 924 -5.52 28.12 -9.55
N SER A 925 -4.32 28.57 -9.93
CA SER A 925 -3.47 27.97 -10.98
C SER A 925 -2.39 27.00 -10.45
N PHE A 926 -2.40 26.70 -9.15
CA PHE A 926 -1.27 26.09 -8.41
C PHE A 926 -0.73 24.79 -9.04
N GLN A 927 -1.57 23.99 -9.71
CA GLN A 927 -1.19 22.71 -10.33
C GLN A 927 -0.55 22.78 -11.72
N ASN A 928 -0.48 23.95 -12.37
CA ASN A 928 -0.13 24.01 -13.80
C ASN A 928 0.84 25.14 -14.11
N ASP A 929 2.12 24.78 -14.27
CA ASP A 929 3.20 25.69 -14.69
C ASP A 929 2.86 26.50 -15.94
N GLY A 930 2.20 25.87 -16.92
CA GLY A 930 1.77 26.55 -18.15
C GLY A 930 0.71 27.62 -17.88
N ASN A 931 -0.26 27.35 -17.01
CA ASN A 931 -1.25 28.34 -16.62
C ASN A 931 -0.62 29.48 -15.81
N ARG A 932 0.35 29.17 -14.94
CA ARG A 932 1.12 30.17 -14.18
C ARG A 932 1.91 31.10 -15.09
N ASP A 933 2.65 30.54 -16.04
CA ASP A 933 3.42 31.31 -17.04
C ASP A 933 2.50 32.23 -17.87
N LEU A 934 1.31 31.74 -18.25
CA LEU A 934 0.31 32.56 -18.94
C LEU A 934 -0.19 33.73 -18.07
N LEU A 935 -0.50 33.49 -16.79
CA LEU A 935 -0.89 34.55 -15.85
C LEU A 935 0.22 35.60 -15.69
N GLN A 936 1.46 35.16 -15.50
CA GLN A 936 2.64 36.04 -15.35
C GLN A 936 2.88 36.88 -16.60
N LYS A 937 2.83 36.27 -17.79
CA LYS A 937 2.92 37.00 -19.07
C LYS A 937 1.79 38.01 -19.25
N GLY A 938 0.61 37.74 -18.68
CA GLY A 938 -0.49 38.69 -18.59
C GLY A 938 -0.31 39.79 -17.54
N GLY A 939 0.75 39.75 -16.74
CA GLY A 939 0.99 40.68 -15.63
C GLY A 939 0.13 40.41 -14.39
N ILE A 940 -0.35 39.18 -14.22
CA ILE A 940 -0.95 38.70 -12.97
C ILE A 940 0.12 37.88 -12.25
N THR A 941 0.70 38.47 -11.22
CA THR A 941 1.75 37.85 -10.40
C THR A 941 1.20 37.50 -9.02
N GLY A 942 1.76 36.44 -8.42
CA GLY A 942 1.59 36.15 -6.99
C GLY A 942 2.44 37.09 -6.14
N ASN A 943 2.67 36.73 -4.88
CA ASN A 943 3.52 37.49 -3.97
C ASN A 943 5.00 37.35 -4.37
N ASP A 944 5.67 38.46 -4.67
CA ASP A 944 7.06 38.51 -5.17
C ASP A 944 8.11 37.99 -4.16
N ALA A 945 7.71 37.79 -2.89
CA ALA A 945 8.62 37.43 -1.80
C ALA A 945 9.28 36.05 -1.94
N ASN A 946 8.74 35.13 -2.75
CA ASN A 946 9.38 33.84 -3.01
C ASN A 946 9.16 33.35 -4.45
N PRO A 947 10.06 33.68 -5.38
CA PRO A 947 9.96 33.27 -6.78
C PRO A 947 10.09 31.75 -6.97
N ALA A 948 10.40 30.96 -5.92
CA ALA A 948 10.46 29.49 -6.00
C ALA A 948 9.22 28.77 -5.43
N GLN A 949 8.38 29.44 -4.62
CA GLN A 949 7.17 28.85 -4.06
C GLN A 949 5.87 29.42 -4.64
N HIS A 950 5.92 30.43 -5.51
CA HIS A 950 4.88 30.92 -6.43
C HIS A 950 3.48 31.27 -5.81
N CYS A 951 2.79 30.38 -5.09
CA CYS A 951 1.71 30.69 -4.12
C CYS A 951 2.11 30.06 -2.78
N THR A 952 2.34 30.88 -1.76
CA THR A 952 2.68 30.39 -0.42
C THR A 952 1.42 29.91 0.32
N LEU A 953 1.60 29.12 1.38
CA LEU A 953 0.49 28.71 2.24
C LEU A 953 -0.28 29.92 2.80
N LEU A 954 0.45 30.99 3.15
CA LEU A 954 -0.13 32.25 3.62
C LEU A 954 -0.93 32.94 2.53
N ASP A 955 -0.48 32.89 1.28
CA ASP A 955 -1.21 33.45 0.15
C ASP A 955 -2.54 32.73 -0.06
N ALA A 956 -2.52 31.39 -0.07
CA ALA A 956 -3.72 30.56 -0.18
C ALA A 956 -4.71 30.81 0.97
N CYS A 957 -4.20 30.93 2.20
CA CYS A 957 -4.99 31.29 3.38
C CYS A 957 -5.56 32.71 3.28
N SER A 958 -4.80 33.67 2.74
CA SER A 958 -5.22 35.07 2.61
C SER A 958 -6.40 35.28 1.66
N VAL A 959 -6.61 34.36 0.72
CA VAL A 959 -7.72 34.37 -0.24
C VAL A 959 -8.78 33.29 0.03
N GLY A 960 -8.63 32.53 1.12
CA GLY A 960 -9.57 31.49 1.54
C GLY A 960 -9.62 30.26 0.64
N ASN A 961 -8.59 30.04 -0.19
CA ASN A 961 -8.55 28.92 -1.12
C ASN A 961 -8.08 27.64 -0.42
N HIS A 962 -8.99 27.00 0.32
CA HIS A 962 -8.73 25.77 1.06
C HIS A 962 -8.16 24.62 0.21
N ASN A 963 -8.56 24.51 -1.07
CA ASN A 963 -8.00 23.51 -1.96
C ASN A 963 -6.50 23.76 -2.22
N ALA A 964 -6.12 25.02 -2.45
CA ALA A 964 -4.71 25.38 -2.55
C ALA A 964 -3.97 25.17 -1.22
N VAL A 965 -4.62 25.37 -0.07
CA VAL A 965 -4.06 25.07 1.25
C VAL A 965 -3.76 23.58 1.40
N GLU A 966 -4.73 22.69 1.18
CA GLU A 966 -4.55 21.23 1.24
C GLU A 966 -3.42 20.77 0.31
N MET A 967 -3.42 21.27 -0.92
CA MET A 967 -2.38 21.01 -1.89
C MET A 967 -0.99 21.48 -1.49
N ILE A 968 -0.88 22.70 -0.94
CA ILE A 968 0.40 23.23 -0.47
C ILE A 968 0.86 22.42 0.74
N LEU A 969 -0.04 21.96 1.62
CA LEU A 969 0.30 21.11 2.77
C LEU A 969 0.82 19.73 2.32
N ASP A 970 0.19 19.16 1.29
CA ASP A 970 0.67 17.94 0.65
C ASP A 970 2.09 18.13 0.08
N GLU A 971 2.36 19.28 -0.56
CA GLU A 971 3.67 19.62 -1.11
C GLU A 971 4.71 20.12 -0.08
N LEU A 972 4.27 20.63 1.09
CA LEU A 972 5.16 21.11 2.14
C LEU A 972 5.84 19.91 2.81
N VAL A 973 7.08 19.68 2.41
CA VAL A 973 7.84 18.44 2.71
C VAL A 973 8.22 18.30 4.19
N THR A 974 8.21 19.37 5.03
CA THR A 974 8.65 19.26 6.44
C THR A 974 7.97 20.25 7.40
N GLY A 975 7.45 19.70 8.51
CA GLY A 975 7.03 20.44 9.71
C GLY A 975 5.55 20.81 9.73
N PRO A 976 5.01 21.17 10.91
CA PRO A 976 3.66 21.73 10.99
C PRO A 976 3.60 23.02 10.15
N PRO A 977 2.43 23.37 9.59
CA PRO A 977 2.29 24.63 8.91
C PRO A 977 2.61 25.80 9.86
N PRO A 978 3.05 26.95 9.33
CA PRO A 978 3.22 28.16 10.14
C PRO A 978 1.91 28.51 10.83
N ILE A 979 1.96 28.76 12.14
CA ILE A 979 0.78 29.15 12.93
C ILE A 979 0.14 30.45 12.41
N GLU A 980 0.94 31.28 11.74
CA GLU A 980 0.51 32.45 11.01
C GLU A 980 -0.57 32.14 9.95
N ALA A 981 -0.53 30.96 9.32
CA ALA A 981 -1.56 30.54 8.36
C ALA A 981 -2.93 30.34 9.03
N VAL A 982 -2.94 29.79 10.25
CA VAL A 982 -4.14 29.67 11.08
C VAL A 982 -4.62 31.06 11.49
N LYS A 983 -3.72 31.91 11.98
CA LYS A 983 -4.02 33.30 12.36
C LYS A 983 -4.65 34.09 11.21
N VAL A 984 -4.06 34.06 10.02
CA VAL A 984 -4.59 34.71 8.81
C VAL A 984 -5.97 34.15 8.45
N SER A 985 -6.15 32.83 8.50
CA SER A 985 -7.44 32.20 8.21
C SER A 985 -8.53 32.59 9.21
N ILE A 986 -8.17 32.78 10.49
CA ILE A 986 -9.07 33.28 11.54
C ILE A 986 -9.43 34.75 11.29
N GLU A 987 -8.43 35.61 11.10
CA GLU A 987 -8.61 37.05 10.87
C GLU A 987 -9.50 37.32 9.65
N LYS A 988 -9.35 36.50 8.60
CA LYS A 988 -10.12 36.61 7.35
C LYS A 988 -11.43 35.81 7.33
N LYS A 989 -11.73 35.07 8.40
CA LYS A 989 -12.95 34.24 8.55
C LYS A 989 -13.08 33.15 7.48
N PHE A 990 -12.02 32.37 7.28
CA PHE A 990 -11.96 31.23 6.35
C PHE A 990 -11.93 29.88 7.08
N PRO A 991 -13.07 29.38 7.56
CA PRO A 991 -13.12 28.17 8.40
C PRO A 991 -12.65 26.89 7.71
N LYS A 992 -12.73 26.82 6.36
CA LYS A 992 -12.25 25.66 5.59
C LYS A 992 -10.71 25.60 5.51
N CYS A 993 -10.04 26.75 5.43
CA CYS A 993 -8.57 26.77 5.48
C CYS A 993 -8.08 26.36 6.87
N ILE A 994 -8.76 26.80 7.93
CA ILE A 994 -8.45 26.38 9.31
C ILE A 994 -8.57 24.86 9.44
N GLU A 995 -9.67 24.29 8.93
CA GLU A 995 -9.89 22.83 8.94
C GLU A 995 -8.78 22.08 8.24
N ALA A 996 -8.40 22.47 7.02
CA ALA A 996 -7.27 21.87 6.30
C ALA A 996 -5.96 21.97 7.11
N LEU A 997 -5.67 23.14 7.70
CA LEU A 997 -4.44 23.37 8.47
C LEU A 997 -4.36 22.55 9.77
N ILE A 998 -5.47 22.31 10.45
CA ILE A 998 -5.49 21.57 11.74
C ILE A 998 -5.66 20.06 11.57
N THR A 999 -6.10 19.62 10.39
CA THR A 999 -6.26 18.20 10.05
C THR A 999 -5.05 17.63 9.31
N ASP A 1000 -4.07 18.46 8.96
CA ASP A 1000 -2.82 18.03 8.36
C ASP A 1000 -2.07 17.03 9.27
N ASP A 1001 -1.55 15.95 8.67
CA ASP A 1001 -0.96 14.85 9.41
C ASP A 1001 0.34 15.22 10.16
N GLU A 1002 1.00 16.31 9.77
CA GLU A 1002 2.28 16.80 10.33
C GLU A 1002 2.09 17.82 11.46
N VAL A 1003 0.84 18.19 11.81
CA VAL A 1003 0.57 19.10 12.94
C VAL A 1003 0.99 18.46 14.27
N THR A 1004 1.72 19.23 15.08
CA THR A 1004 2.13 18.80 16.41
C THR A 1004 1.04 19.14 17.44
N LEU A 1005 1.06 18.48 18.60
CA LEU A 1005 0.19 18.84 19.71
C LEU A 1005 0.37 20.31 20.14
N GLU A 1006 1.61 20.81 20.12
CA GLU A 1006 1.92 22.21 20.41
C GLU A 1006 1.25 23.16 19.40
N PHE A 1007 1.33 22.84 18.10
CA PHE A 1007 0.63 23.60 17.06
C PHE A 1007 -0.89 23.61 17.28
N LEU A 1008 -1.48 22.45 17.57
CA LEU A 1008 -2.92 22.35 17.82
C LEU A 1008 -3.34 23.16 19.05
N GLN A 1009 -2.54 23.18 20.11
CA GLN A 1009 -2.78 24.01 21.30
C GLN A 1009 -2.68 25.51 20.98
N GLN A 1010 -1.69 25.92 20.18
CA GLN A 1010 -1.59 27.32 19.73
C GLN A 1010 -2.80 27.70 18.86
N ALA A 1011 -3.21 26.83 17.92
CA ALA A 1011 -4.40 27.02 17.11
C ALA A 1011 -5.68 27.11 17.96
N GLN A 1012 -5.74 26.34 19.05
CA GLN A 1012 -6.86 26.35 20.00
C GLN A 1012 -6.95 27.68 20.72
N GLN A 1013 -5.82 28.21 21.21
CA GLN A 1013 -5.78 29.53 21.86
C GLN A 1013 -6.26 30.63 20.90
N LEU A 1014 -5.76 30.61 19.65
CA LEU A 1014 -6.18 31.58 18.63
C LEU A 1014 -7.68 31.48 18.32
N LEU A 1015 -8.22 30.26 18.20
CA LEU A 1015 -9.65 30.03 17.96
C LEU A 1015 -10.52 30.41 19.15
N GLN A 1016 -10.08 30.15 20.38
CA GLN A 1016 -10.80 30.55 21.60
C GLN A 1016 -10.93 32.07 21.69
N SER A 1017 -9.84 32.80 21.44
CA SER A 1017 -9.87 34.27 21.40
C SER A 1017 -10.78 34.81 20.29
N ALA A 1018 -10.90 34.10 19.16
CA ALA A 1018 -11.78 34.49 18.06
C ALA A 1018 -13.25 34.01 18.24
N ALA A 1019 -13.48 32.97 19.03
CA ALA A 1019 -14.79 32.36 19.25
C ALA A 1019 -15.73 33.21 20.11
N GLU A 1020 -15.22 34.21 20.83
CA GLU A 1020 -16.03 35.21 21.55
C GLU A 1020 -17.00 35.97 20.62
N GLY A 1021 -16.81 35.87 19.28
CA GLY A 1021 -17.73 36.38 18.25
C GLY A 1021 -18.61 35.33 17.56
N GLY A 1022 -18.69 34.08 18.03
CA GLY A 1022 -19.60 33.01 17.55
C GLY A 1022 -19.28 32.36 16.19
N ALA A 1023 -18.35 32.91 15.40
CA ALA A 1023 -18.09 32.44 14.02
C ALA A 1023 -17.34 31.10 13.91
N PHE A 1024 -16.74 30.60 15.01
CA PHE A 1024 -15.82 29.45 14.98
C PHE A 1024 -16.13 28.33 15.99
N GLU A 1025 -17.26 28.37 16.71
CA GLU A 1025 -17.58 27.39 17.76
C GLU A 1025 -17.54 25.94 17.25
N ALA A 1026 -18.10 25.68 16.07
CA ALA A 1026 -18.07 24.35 15.46
C ALA A 1026 -16.63 23.86 15.16
N LYS A 1027 -15.73 24.77 14.78
CA LYS A 1027 -14.33 24.43 14.49
C LYS A 1027 -13.51 24.24 15.76
N LEU A 1028 -13.83 24.96 16.83
CA LEU A 1028 -13.26 24.71 18.15
C LEU A 1028 -13.61 23.29 18.64
N SER A 1029 -14.82 22.80 18.37
CA SER A 1029 -15.19 21.41 18.68
C SER A 1029 -14.38 20.39 17.89
N HIS A 1030 -14.19 20.59 16.57
CA HIS A 1030 -13.36 19.71 15.74
C HIS A 1030 -11.90 19.70 16.22
N LEU A 1031 -11.35 20.87 16.55
CA LEU A 1031 -9.99 20.99 17.07
C LEU A 1031 -9.83 20.30 18.43
N ASN A 1032 -10.80 20.43 19.34
CA ASN A 1032 -10.78 19.72 20.61
C ASN A 1032 -10.79 18.19 20.42
N ALA A 1033 -11.51 17.70 19.42
CA ALA A 1033 -11.50 16.27 19.07
C ALA A 1033 -10.14 15.84 18.51
N ALA A 1034 -9.52 16.63 17.64
CA ALA A 1034 -8.18 16.38 17.11
C ALA A 1034 -7.12 16.39 18.22
N ILE A 1035 -7.19 17.34 19.16
CA ILE A 1035 -6.33 17.39 20.35
C ILE A 1035 -6.53 16.17 21.24
N ALA A 1036 -7.76 15.71 21.45
CA ALA A 1036 -8.04 14.53 22.27
C ALA A 1036 -7.60 13.22 21.62
N GLN A 1037 -7.55 13.17 20.28
CA GLN A 1037 -7.09 12.01 19.52
C GLN A 1037 -5.56 11.87 19.51
N ARG A 1038 -4.83 12.98 19.58
CA ARG A 1038 -3.35 13.03 19.60
C ARG A 1038 -2.82 12.90 21.01
#